data_AF-A0A3B8W1E2-F1
#
_entry.id   AF-A0A3B8W1E2-F1
#
_cell.length_a   1.000
_cell.length_b   1.000
_cell.length_c   1.000
_cell.angle_alpha   90.00
_cell.angle_beta   90.00
_cell.angle_gamma   90.00
#
_symmetry.space_group_name_H-M   'P 1'
#
loop_
_entity.id
_entity.type
_entity.pdbx_description
1 polymer ?
#
loop_
_entity_poly.entity_id
_entity_poly.type
_entity_poly.pdbx_seq_one_letter_code
_entity_poly.pdbx_strand_id
1 'polypeptide(L)'
;EKTIITDLEPHFDGERIMYSSIGTHNRWHLFEVDKQGKETKQLTPAAYEDFDSFDGCYTPDGKYLFCATATFLGLPCTDGGNKMCGLFLYDPKDGTTRQLTFDQDSNWGPVVMNNGTVLYQRWEYADLPHSNSRMMFTMNPDGTAQQNYYNTGSYFPTSFFYARPVPGHATAMVGVAGGHHSVSRSGRLLIIDPAKGRKEAKGVIAEIPNTGKSVAAQVRDRLPDGVWPQFLHPYPLSDTHFLVSMKPTPKSLWGLYLVDTFNNMIPLYMQEDAAILEPFVLEKRNAPAVIPSKVDPKATTSTVFLQDVYAGEGLKGIPRGEVKKLRIGSYSFSPWGQGGLLGTLGMDGPWDVKRILGEVDVEEDGSAMFVIPANTPVFVQPLDKDGKALQVMRSWFTGMPGETVSCIGCHEDKNTVPVPKASMASRKKPQAMQDFYGKERGFSYRHEIQPILDKNCVSCHNDKNESIPSFEGVKWIDDWTSQIAGRAWNGNGGHFTQSYANLHRYVRRPGIESDMDMLVPMDVHADQTELMQILNKEHKGVKLSAEETAKLACWIDFNAQFHGRRTDVPKYCDAQPSVDMRKKYEPMLGVKPANIEYLPDLPSGITAVKPVALKADTATPVVKDWPFHHPNKKVLYEGPASNKQLGLGFYQLNIPLTEKVSIDLIKVPAGSFVMGSKNQIDEMPQTAVAIDKSYWIGKFEVTNELYALYDAQHDSRTEYRHGYQFGRLGYPLNKPDQPVVRVSWEDAMGFCKWLSEVTGKTFTLPTEAQWEWACRAGSATDFSFGGSGADFTNYANLGDIKLKEFASCSSFKFYESVRVIDDANKYDDWIPRDTTFNDGGFVSENAGRYRPNIWDIHDMHGNVAEWTLSSYKPYPYNETDGRNDVAEKVSKVVRGGSWYDRPHKATSSFRQAYRPYQKVFNVGFRVVMIDNAL
;
A
#
# COMPACT_ATOMS: atom_id res chain seq x y z
N GLU A 1 -31.43 38.14 13.99
CA GLU A 1 -30.30 37.33 13.47
C GLU A 1 -30.70 35.87 13.57
N LYS A 2 -30.32 35.01 12.62
CA LYS A 2 -30.60 33.57 12.71
C LYS A 2 -29.46 32.91 13.47
N THR A 3 -29.69 32.51 14.72
CA THR A 3 -28.73 31.73 15.50
C THR A 3 -28.63 30.32 14.91
N ILE A 4 -27.41 29.82 14.71
CA ILE A 4 -27.15 28.46 14.26
C ILE A 4 -26.69 27.65 15.47
N ILE A 5 -27.37 26.54 15.75
CA ILE A 5 -27.07 25.59 16.82
C ILE A 5 -26.92 24.21 16.18
N THR A 6 -25.88 23.47 16.53
CA THR A 6 -25.57 22.14 16.00
C THR A 6 -24.76 21.34 17.02
N ASP A 7 -24.55 20.05 16.79
CA ASP A 7 -23.70 19.16 17.59
C ASP A 7 -24.18 19.04 19.04
N LEU A 8 -25.47 18.74 19.20
CA LEU A 8 -26.07 18.62 20.53
C LEU A 8 -25.51 17.40 21.28
N GLU A 9 -24.94 17.64 22.47
CA GLU A 9 -24.45 16.58 23.35
C GLU A 9 -25.04 16.74 24.78
N PRO A 10 -25.97 15.87 25.21
CA PRO A 10 -26.54 15.94 26.55
C PRO A 10 -25.50 15.51 27.60
N HIS A 11 -25.39 16.27 28.69
CA HIS A 11 -24.54 15.90 29.82
C HIS A 11 -25.07 14.65 30.54
N PHE A 12 -24.20 13.89 31.21
CA PHE A 12 -24.59 12.65 31.89
C PHE A 12 -25.60 12.85 33.04
N ASP A 13 -25.67 14.06 33.61
CA ASP A 13 -26.61 14.40 34.68
C ASP A 13 -28.06 14.57 34.19
N GLY A 14 -28.28 14.74 32.89
CA GLY A 14 -29.59 15.01 32.30
C GLY A 14 -30.10 16.44 32.53
N GLU A 15 -29.24 17.35 32.99
CA GLU A 15 -29.65 18.71 33.39
C GLU A 15 -29.12 19.80 32.44
N ARG A 16 -28.14 19.48 31.59
CA ARG A 16 -27.46 20.45 30.72
C ARG A 16 -27.10 19.83 29.37
N ILE A 17 -26.96 20.67 28.34
CA ILE A 17 -26.64 20.27 26.96
C ILE A 17 -25.50 21.14 26.44
N MET A 18 -24.49 20.49 25.86
CA MET A 18 -23.45 21.15 25.08
C MET A 18 -23.89 21.29 23.62
N TYR A 19 -23.50 22.37 22.96
CA TYR A 19 -23.73 22.59 21.54
C TYR A 19 -22.69 23.52 20.92
N SER A 20 -22.58 23.49 19.59
CA SER A 20 -21.76 24.41 18.80
C SER A 20 -22.60 25.58 18.28
N SER A 21 -22.07 26.80 18.38
CA SER A 21 -22.67 28.01 17.80
C SER A 21 -21.60 29.06 17.51
N ILE A 22 -21.96 30.10 16.76
CA ILE A 22 -21.10 31.28 16.59
C ILE A 22 -21.09 32.10 17.88
N GLY A 23 -19.88 32.38 18.39
CA GLY A 23 -19.65 33.13 19.63
C GLY A 23 -18.73 34.33 19.45
N THR A 24 -17.85 34.54 20.42
CA THR A 24 -16.84 35.60 20.38
C THR A 24 -16.01 35.58 19.08
N HIS A 25 -15.57 36.76 18.62
CA HIS A 25 -14.75 36.91 17.40
C HIS A 25 -15.37 36.35 16.11
N ASN A 26 -16.68 36.11 16.08
CA ASN A 26 -17.38 35.47 14.95
C ASN A 26 -16.77 34.10 14.58
N ARG A 27 -16.39 33.33 15.61
CA ARG A 27 -15.87 31.96 15.50
C ARG A 27 -16.86 30.96 16.03
N TRP A 28 -16.76 29.72 15.55
CA TRP A 28 -17.45 28.61 16.20
C TRP A 28 -16.86 28.37 17.60
N HIS A 29 -17.74 28.22 18.57
CA HIS A 29 -17.41 27.94 19.95
C HIS A 29 -18.37 26.88 20.51
N LEU A 30 -17.94 26.22 21.57
CA LEU A 30 -18.83 25.39 22.37
C LEU A 30 -19.58 26.24 23.39
N PHE A 31 -20.85 25.93 23.57
CA PHE A 31 -21.74 26.50 24.55
C PHE A 31 -22.39 25.40 25.37
N GLU A 32 -22.87 25.77 26.55
CA GLU A 32 -23.70 24.93 27.41
C GLU A 32 -24.97 25.67 27.75
N VAL A 33 -26.09 24.96 27.73
CA VAL A 33 -27.39 25.46 28.17
C VAL A 33 -28.02 24.51 29.20
N ASP A 34 -28.76 25.07 30.16
CA ASP A 34 -29.58 24.28 31.08
C ASP A 34 -30.77 23.59 30.38
N LYS A 35 -31.37 22.58 31.03
CA LYS A 35 -32.52 21.84 30.49
C LYS A 35 -33.76 22.69 30.24
N GLN A 36 -33.85 23.90 30.82
CA GLN A 36 -34.95 24.83 30.61
C GLN A 36 -34.68 25.82 29.46
N GLY A 37 -33.49 25.83 28.88
CA GLY A 37 -33.09 26.77 27.84
C GLY A 37 -32.84 28.19 28.35
N LYS A 38 -32.63 28.41 29.65
CA LYS A 38 -32.61 29.76 30.24
C LYS A 38 -31.22 30.33 30.41
N GLU A 39 -30.28 29.54 30.91
CA GLU A 39 -28.90 29.96 31.13
C GLU A 39 -27.99 29.38 30.06
N THR A 40 -27.37 30.25 29.26
CA THR A 40 -26.39 29.87 28.24
C THR A 40 -25.01 30.41 28.60
N LYS A 41 -23.99 29.56 28.51
CA LYS A 41 -22.59 29.90 28.78
C LYS A 41 -21.69 29.42 27.64
N GLN A 42 -20.78 30.28 27.17
CA GLN A 42 -19.68 29.85 26.31
C GLN A 42 -18.68 29.02 27.13
N LEU A 43 -18.37 27.80 26.68
CA LEU A 43 -17.44 26.89 27.33
C LEU A 43 -16.00 27.17 26.89
N THR A 44 -15.77 27.23 25.58
CA THR A 44 -14.43 27.48 25.04
C THR A 44 -13.97 28.92 25.31
N PRO A 45 -12.69 29.15 25.67
CA PRO A 45 -12.13 30.47 25.92
C PRO A 45 -12.42 31.51 24.82
N ALA A 46 -12.76 32.72 25.25
CA ALA A 46 -12.91 33.86 24.33
C ALA A 46 -11.60 34.21 23.60
N ALA A 47 -10.44 33.81 24.13
CA ALA A 47 -9.13 34.03 23.53
C ALA A 47 -8.89 33.19 22.24
N TYR A 48 -9.78 32.27 21.88
CA TYR A 48 -9.69 31.53 20.62
C TYR A 48 -10.25 32.37 19.46
N GLU A 49 -9.45 33.33 19.00
CA GLU A 49 -9.85 34.29 17.94
C GLU A 49 -9.51 33.81 16.51
N ASP A 50 -8.53 32.91 16.35
CA ASP A 50 -7.95 32.54 15.05
C ASP A 50 -8.46 31.23 14.45
N PHE A 51 -9.26 30.47 15.20
CA PHE A 51 -9.74 29.14 14.80
C PHE A 51 -11.13 28.87 15.32
N ASP A 52 -11.76 27.85 14.72
CA ASP A 52 -13.10 27.38 15.05
C ASP A 52 -13.02 26.19 16.01
N SER A 53 -13.90 26.15 17.02
CA SER A 53 -14.09 25.05 17.97
C SER A 53 -15.54 24.55 17.93
N PHE A 54 -15.75 23.25 17.69
CA PHE A 54 -17.07 22.66 17.44
C PHE A 54 -17.07 21.15 17.76
N ASP A 55 -18.21 20.47 17.62
CA ASP A 55 -18.39 19.02 17.78
C ASP A 55 -17.72 18.46 19.04
N GLY A 56 -18.29 18.82 20.20
CA GLY A 56 -17.73 18.53 21.51
C GLY A 56 -18.40 17.39 22.26
N CYS A 57 -17.68 16.78 23.20
CA CYS A 57 -18.27 15.88 24.19
C CYS A 57 -17.70 16.04 25.59
N TYR A 58 -18.51 15.71 26.58
CA TYR A 58 -18.13 15.71 27.99
C TYR A 58 -17.31 14.48 28.37
N THR A 59 -16.32 14.68 29.23
CA THR A 59 -15.62 13.59 29.93
C THR A 59 -16.20 13.38 31.33
N PRO A 60 -16.14 12.16 31.89
CA PRO A 60 -16.68 11.88 33.22
C PRO A 60 -15.95 12.59 34.36
N ASP A 61 -14.74 13.14 34.15
CA ASP A 61 -13.96 13.90 35.14
C ASP A 61 -14.16 15.43 35.05
N GLY A 62 -15.09 15.89 34.20
CA GLY A 62 -15.51 17.29 34.09
C GLY A 62 -14.72 18.14 33.10
N LYS A 63 -13.82 17.53 32.33
CA LYS A 63 -13.21 18.14 31.14
C LYS A 63 -14.12 17.97 29.92
N TYR A 64 -13.75 18.56 28.79
CA TYR A 64 -14.44 18.30 27.53
C TYR A 64 -13.47 18.22 26.36
N LEU A 65 -13.82 17.35 25.40
CA LEU A 65 -13.15 17.22 24.12
C LEU A 65 -13.92 17.98 23.05
N PHE A 66 -13.23 18.45 22.02
CA PHE A 66 -13.84 19.13 20.89
C PHE A 66 -12.96 19.08 19.65
N CYS A 67 -13.60 19.20 18.48
CA CYS A 67 -12.91 19.48 17.22
C CYS A 67 -12.47 20.93 17.16
N ALA A 68 -11.25 21.19 16.67
CA ALA A 68 -10.83 22.55 16.35
C ALA A 68 -9.98 22.63 15.09
N THR A 69 -10.14 23.70 14.31
CA THR A 69 -9.26 24.01 13.16
C THR A 69 -7.90 24.56 13.56
N ALA A 70 -7.56 24.48 14.85
CA ALA A 70 -6.31 24.98 15.43
C ALA A 70 -5.08 24.13 15.08
N THR A 71 -5.24 23.09 14.24
CA THR A 71 -4.08 22.39 13.66
C THR A 71 -3.34 23.28 12.69
N PHE A 72 -4.03 24.24 12.05
CA PHE A 72 -3.48 25.09 11.00
C PHE A 72 -2.79 24.28 9.90
N LEU A 73 -3.42 23.16 9.52
CA LEU A 73 -3.02 22.32 8.39
C LEU A 73 -4.05 22.46 7.26
N GLY A 74 -3.58 22.28 6.03
CA GLY A 74 -4.40 22.33 4.82
C GLY A 74 -4.70 20.95 4.27
N LEU A 75 -5.92 20.72 3.79
CA LEU A 75 -6.32 19.45 3.17
C LEU A 75 -5.48 19.15 1.90
N PRO A 76 -4.74 18.04 1.84
CA PRO A 76 -3.88 17.73 0.70
C PRO A 76 -4.64 17.62 -0.63
N CYS A 77 -5.80 16.96 -0.65
CA CYS A 77 -6.54 16.70 -1.90
C CYS A 77 -7.17 17.96 -2.54
N THR A 78 -7.16 19.11 -1.84
CA THR A 78 -7.65 20.41 -2.34
C THR A 78 -6.55 21.47 -2.34
N ASP A 79 -5.30 21.05 -2.56
CA ASP A 79 -4.14 21.94 -2.60
C ASP A 79 -3.93 22.77 -1.33
N GLY A 80 -4.36 22.25 -0.17
CA GLY A 80 -4.26 22.94 1.12
C GLY A 80 -5.27 24.07 1.29
N GLY A 81 -6.27 24.19 0.40
CA GLY A 81 -7.28 25.26 0.43
C GLY A 81 -8.34 25.13 1.54
N ASN A 82 -8.54 23.92 2.08
CA ASN A 82 -9.49 23.68 3.17
C ASN A 82 -8.74 23.48 4.49
N LYS A 83 -9.28 24.06 5.58
CA LYS A 83 -8.72 23.92 6.94
C LYS A 83 -9.10 22.57 7.53
N MET A 84 -8.12 21.87 8.10
CA MET A 84 -8.32 20.59 8.79
C MET A 84 -8.58 20.80 10.28
N CYS A 85 -9.25 19.82 10.92
CA CYS A 85 -9.53 19.85 12.35
C CYS A 85 -8.90 18.68 13.09
N GLY A 86 -8.47 18.92 14.32
CA GLY A 86 -8.01 17.89 15.25
C GLY A 86 -8.89 17.86 16.50
N LEU A 87 -8.69 16.87 17.35
CA LEU A 87 -9.32 16.78 18.66
C LEU A 87 -8.44 17.46 19.72
N PHE A 88 -9.08 18.25 20.58
CA PHE A 88 -8.46 18.99 21.68
C PHE A 88 -9.16 18.67 22.98
N LEU A 89 -8.41 18.63 24.07
CA LEU A 89 -8.91 18.51 25.44
C LEU A 89 -8.79 19.87 26.13
N TYR A 90 -9.88 20.32 26.75
CA TYR A 90 -9.86 21.50 27.62
C TYR A 90 -10.22 21.13 29.06
N ASP A 91 -9.41 21.61 30.01
CA ASP A 91 -9.70 21.49 31.44
C ASP A 91 -10.22 22.84 31.99
N PRO A 92 -11.51 22.94 32.38
CA PRO A 92 -12.06 24.17 32.92
C PRO A 92 -11.53 24.55 34.30
N LYS A 93 -10.84 23.65 35.02
CA LYS A 93 -10.32 23.93 36.37
C LYS A 93 -9.07 24.80 36.32
N ASP A 94 -8.21 24.60 35.33
CA ASP A 94 -6.97 25.36 35.17
C ASP A 94 -6.89 26.17 33.86
N GLY A 95 -7.87 26.01 32.97
CA GLY A 95 -7.96 26.74 31.70
C GLY A 95 -7.01 26.21 30.63
N THR A 96 -6.40 25.04 30.81
CA THR A 96 -5.42 24.47 29.88
C THR A 96 -6.10 23.79 28.70
N THR A 97 -5.45 23.85 27.54
CA THR A 97 -5.90 23.23 26.30
C THR A 97 -4.76 22.46 25.66
N ARG A 98 -5.03 21.23 25.20
CA ARG A 98 -4.00 20.41 24.54
C ARG A 98 -4.57 19.68 23.33
N GLN A 99 -3.80 19.67 22.24
CA GLN A 99 -4.08 18.81 21.08
C GLN A 99 -3.88 17.33 21.42
N LEU A 100 -4.81 16.48 20.98
CA LEU A 100 -4.75 15.04 21.17
C LEU A 100 -4.39 14.29 19.89
N THR A 101 -4.90 14.73 18.74
CA THR A 101 -4.69 14.05 17.44
C THR A 101 -3.76 14.88 16.57
N PHE A 102 -2.72 14.27 16.01
CA PHE A 102 -1.62 14.96 15.32
C PHE A 102 -1.60 14.73 13.81
N ASP A 103 -2.74 14.39 13.22
CA ASP A 103 -2.91 13.98 11.83
C ASP A 103 -2.87 15.14 10.83
N GLN A 104 -2.56 14.82 9.57
CA GLN A 104 -2.69 15.72 8.43
C GLN A 104 -4.15 16.11 8.17
N ASP A 105 -5.02 15.09 8.16
CA ASP A 105 -6.42 15.23 7.81
C ASP A 105 -7.30 15.33 9.06
N SER A 106 -8.59 15.58 8.83
CA SER A 106 -9.52 15.84 9.93
C SER A 106 -9.81 14.63 10.82
N ASN A 107 -9.92 14.91 12.11
CA ASN A 107 -10.53 14.02 13.11
C ASN A 107 -11.83 14.65 13.63
N TRP A 108 -12.89 13.86 13.78
CA TRP A 108 -14.22 14.36 14.14
C TRP A 108 -15.11 13.33 14.85
N GLY A 109 -16.24 13.80 15.37
CA GLY A 109 -17.25 13.01 16.07
C GLY A 109 -16.74 12.35 17.36
N PRO A 110 -16.06 13.08 18.27
CA PRO A 110 -15.60 12.47 19.52
C PRO A 110 -16.80 12.11 20.41
N VAL A 111 -16.86 10.87 20.89
CA VAL A 111 -17.86 10.44 21.88
C VAL A 111 -17.23 9.51 22.91
N VAL A 112 -17.60 9.67 24.18
CA VAL A 112 -17.12 8.77 25.24
C VAL A 112 -17.90 7.46 25.19
N MET A 113 -17.19 6.35 25.07
CA MET A 113 -17.73 4.99 25.09
C MET A 113 -18.06 4.53 26.52
N ASN A 114 -18.84 3.44 26.62
CA ASN A 114 -19.24 2.85 27.91
C ASN A 114 -18.05 2.43 28.81
N ASN A 115 -16.90 2.11 28.22
CA ASN A 115 -15.67 1.73 28.93
C ASN A 115 -14.80 2.95 29.33
N GLY A 116 -15.23 4.18 29.04
CA GLY A 116 -14.51 5.42 29.35
C GLY A 116 -13.51 5.89 28.29
N THR A 117 -13.25 5.11 27.23
CA THR A 117 -12.42 5.58 26.10
C THR A 117 -13.22 6.52 25.20
N VAL A 118 -12.52 7.27 24.35
CA VAL A 118 -13.11 8.15 23.33
C VAL A 118 -13.08 7.44 21.99
N LEU A 119 -14.25 7.28 21.36
CA LEU A 119 -14.42 6.88 19.97
C LEU A 119 -14.41 8.14 19.09
N TYR A 120 -13.74 8.09 17.95
CA TYR A 120 -13.71 9.16 16.96
C TYR A 120 -13.45 8.61 15.57
N GLN A 121 -13.73 9.41 14.54
CA GLN A 121 -13.34 9.08 13.17
C GLN A 121 -12.07 9.85 12.80
N ARG A 122 -11.17 9.15 12.11
CA ARG A 122 -9.92 9.66 11.55
C ARG A 122 -9.95 9.57 10.03
N TRP A 123 -9.67 10.68 9.36
CA TRP A 123 -9.38 10.72 7.93
C TRP A 123 -7.86 10.53 7.73
N GLU A 124 -7.45 9.74 6.74
CA GLU A 124 -6.02 9.44 6.52
C GLU A 124 -5.68 9.10 5.06
N TYR A 125 -4.71 9.82 4.47
CA TYR A 125 -4.23 9.57 3.11
C TYR A 125 -2.89 8.83 2.97
N ALA A 126 -2.12 8.55 4.04
CA ALA A 126 -0.71 8.13 3.90
C ALA A 126 -0.51 6.84 3.09
N ASP A 127 -0.22 7.02 1.80
CA ASP A 127 -0.06 5.96 0.79
C ASP A 127 -1.25 4.97 0.75
N LEU A 128 -2.45 5.46 1.09
CA LEU A 128 -3.71 4.71 1.02
C LEU A 128 -4.62 5.30 -0.07
N PRO A 129 -5.60 4.53 -0.58
CA PRO A 129 -6.63 5.04 -1.47
C PRO A 129 -7.36 6.22 -0.88
N HIS A 130 -7.52 7.25 -1.69
CA HIS A 130 -8.09 8.50 -1.22
C HIS A 130 -9.55 8.34 -0.77
N SER A 131 -10.36 7.52 -1.45
CA SER A 131 -11.81 7.46 -1.19
C SER A 131 -12.18 6.64 0.04
N ASN A 132 -11.36 5.67 0.47
CA ASN A 132 -11.72 4.71 1.52
C ASN A 132 -11.01 5.03 2.86
N SER A 133 -10.71 6.29 3.08
CA SER A 133 -9.75 6.80 4.07
C SER A 133 -10.35 7.25 5.40
N ARG A 134 -11.65 7.02 5.66
CA ARG A 134 -12.35 7.51 6.87
C ARG A 134 -12.67 6.37 7.83
N MET A 135 -11.75 6.14 8.75
CA MET A 135 -11.69 4.97 9.65
C MET A 135 -12.12 5.33 11.08
N MET A 136 -12.54 4.34 11.86
CA MET A 136 -12.87 4.54 13.27
C MET A 136 -11.67 4.24 14.15
N PHE A 137 -11.41 5.12 15.11
CA PHE A 137 -10.31 5.06 16.06
C PHE A 137 -10.81 5.23 17.49
N THR A 138 -10.01 4.76 18.45
CA THR A 138 -10.26 4.98 19.88
C THR A 138 -8.99 5.46 20.58
N MET A 139 -9.17 6.19 21.67
CA MET A 139 -8.10 6.63 22.57
C MET A 139 -8.60 6.78 24.01
N ASN A 140 -7.71 6.92 24.98
CA ASN A 140 -8.09 7.41 26.31
C ASN A 140 -8.42 8.92 26.23
N PRO A 141 -9.19 9.49 27.18
CA PRO A 141 -9.53 10.91 27.18
C PRO A 141 -8.32 11.87 27.19
N ASP A 142 -7.16 11.41 27.65
CA ASP A 142 -5.90 12.15 27.61
C ASP A 142 -5.11 11.95 26.29
N GLY A 143 -5.69 11.32 25.29
CA GLY A 143 -5.05 11.05 24.00
C GLY A 143 -4.03 9.91 24.00
N THR A 144 -3.80 9.22 25.12
CA THR A 144 -2.97 7.99 25.15
C THR A 144 -3.73 6.80 24.55
N ALA A 145 -3.01 5.73 24.22
CA ALA A 145 -3.55 4.49 23.67
C ALA A 145 -4.39 4.70 22.39
N GLN A 146 -3.96 5.62 21.52
CA GLN A 146 -4.56 5.76 20.19
C GLN A 146 -4.35 4.50 19.39
N GLN A 147 -5.44 3.96 18.86
CA GLN A 147 -5.40 2.76 18.05
C GLN A 147 -6.60 2.69 17.12
N ASN A 148 -6.45 1.92 16.05
CA ASN A 148 -7.57 1.59 15.19
C ASN A 148 -8.69 0.92 15.99
N TYR A 149 -9.92 1.20 15.57
CA TYR A 149 -11.12 0.62 16.16
C TYR A 149 -11.81 -0.29 15.14
N TYR A 150 -12.06 0.24 13.95
CA TYR A 150 -12.72 -0.48 12.86
C TYR A 150 -12.31 0.12 11.50
N ASN A 151 -12.32 -0.70 10.44
CA ASN A 151 -12.12 -0.30 9.05
C ASN A 151 -10.68 0.08 8.64
N THR A 152 -9.67 -0.18 9.46
CA THR A 152 -8.27 -0.02 9.01
C THR A 152 -7.86 -1.18 8.11
N GLY A 153 -7.40 -0.84 6.90
CA GLY A 153 -7.09 -1.82 5.86
C GLY A 153 -8.34 -2.49 5.32
N SER A 154 -9.38 -1.71 5.02
CA SER A 154 -10.64 -2.19 4.47
C SER A 154 -11.27 -1.16 3.55
N TYR A 155 -11.91 -1.63 2.48
CA TYR A 155 -12.67 -0.76 1.59
C TYR A 155 -14.07 -0.45 2.14
N PHE A 156 -14.66 -1.36 2.93
CA PHE A 156 -16.01 -1.19 3.45
C PHE A 156 -16.05 -1.00 4.99
N PRO A 157 -16.83 0.00 5.48
CA PRO A 157 -17.53 1.03 4.70
C PRO A 157 -16.56 2.11 4.19
N THR A 158 -16.90 2.78 3.09
CA THR A 158 -16.10 3.91 2.56
C THR A 158 -15.95 5.04 3.57
N SER A 159 -16.99 5.31 4.37
CA SER A 159 -16.98 6.25 5.48
C SER A 159 -18.01 5.83 6.53
N PHE A 160 -17.79 6.17 7.79
CA PHE A 160 -18.73 5.85 8.88
C PHE A 160 -18.99 7.04 9.80
N PHE A 161 -20.15 7.67 9.70
CA PHE A 161 -20.47 8.92 10.38
C PHE A 161 -21.37 8.73 11.60
N TYR A 162 -21.36 9.72 12.49
CA TYR A 162 -22.26 9.81 13.65
C TYR A 162 -22.24 8.56 14.54
N ALA A 163 -21.07 7.97 14.71
CA ALA A 163 -20.91 6.77 15.51
C ALA A 163 -21.26 7.07 16.98
N ARG A 164 -22.07 6.23 17.59
CA ARG A 164 -22.44 6.29 19.01
C ARG A 164 -22.25 4.92 19.66
N PRO A 165 -21.81 4.84 20.93
CA PRO A 165 -21.69 3.58 21.64
C PRO A 165 -23.07 2.96 21.87
N VAL A 166 -23.20 1.66 21.68
CA VAL A 166 -24.45 0.94 21.96
C VAL A 166 -24.54 0.67 23.47
N PRO A 167 -25.62 1.09 24.17
CA PRO A 167 -25.80 0.82 25.59
C PRO A 167 -25.66 -0.67 25.94
N GLY A 168 -25.02 -0.97 27.07
CA GLY A 168 -24.81 -2.35 27.53
C GLY A 168 -23.69 -3.13 26.84
N HIS A 169 -23.11 -2.61 25.76
CA HIS A 169 -21.97 -3.21 25.07
C HIS A 169 -20.66 -2.47 25.36
N ALA A 170 -19.57 -3.21 25.55
CA ALA A 170 -18.25 -2.62 25.76
C ALA A 170 -17.63 -2.05 24.46
N THR A 171 -17.97 -2.63 23.31
CA THR A 171 -17.32 -2.36 22.02
C THR A 171 -18.28 -2.05 20.87
N ALA A 172 -19.58 -2.33 20.99
CA ALA A 172 -20.49 -2.11 19.87
C ALA A 172 -20.77 -0.62 19.65
N MET A 173 -20.86 -0.22 18.39
CA MET A 173 -21.24 1.13 17.95
C MET A 173 -22.34 1.06 16.89
N VAL A 174 -23.22 2.05 16.90
CA VAL A 174 -24.19 2.31 15.82
C VAL A 174 -23.76 3.56 15.07
N GLY A 175 -23.96 3.59 13.75
CA GLY A 175 -23.58 4.73 12.94
C GLY A 175 -24.05 4.59 11.49
N VAL A 176 -23.67 5.57 10.68
CA VAL A 176 -24.13 5.69 9.29
C VAL A 176 -22.98 5.38 8.34
N ALA A 177 -23.06 4.28 7.60
CA ALA A 177 -22.17 4.00 6.49
C ALA A 177 -22.52 4.90 5.30
N GLY A 178 -21.59 5.79 4.95
CA GLY A 178 -21.70 6.79 3.89
C GLY A 178 -20.63 6.62 2.81
N GLY A 179 -20.60 7.57 1.87
CA GLY A 179 -19.59 7.65 0.81
C GLY A 179 -18.54 8.73 1.07
N HIS A 180 -17.46 8.73 0.28
CA HIS A 180 -16.49 9.81 0.33
C HIS A 180 -16.95 11.02 -0.49
N HIS A 181 -17.44 10.81 -1.71
CA HIS A 181 -18.07 11.84 -2.57
C HIS A 181 -19.55 11.55 -2.85
N SER A 182 -20.48 11.90 -1.95
CA SER A 182 -21.89 11.52 -2.13
C SER A 182 -22.82 12.48 -1.36
N VAL A 183 -24.09 12.08 -1.18
CA VAL A 183 -25.04 12.74 -0.28
C VAL A 183 -24.38 13.05 1.06
N SER A 184 -24.57 14.27 1.55
CA SER A 184 -23.86 14.76 2.73
C SER A 184 -24.16 13.91 3.95
N ARG A 185 -23.21 13.02 4.30
CA ARG A 185 -23.12 12.21 5.54
C ARG A 185 -24.32 11.31 5.88
N SER A 186 -25.31 11.18 4.99
CA SER A 186 -26.43 10.23 5.13
C SER A 186 -26.13 8.91 4.43
N GLY A 187 -26.77 7.83 4.89
CA GLY A 187 -26.56 6.52 4.30
C GLY A 187 -27.21 5.38 5.04
N ARG A 188 -26.53 4.23 5.07
CA ARG A 188 -27.02 2.96 5.63
C ARG A 188 -26.77 2.92 7.14
N LEU A 189 -27.77 2.53 7.92
CA LEU A 189 -27.64 2.39 9.38
C LEU A 189 -27.05 1.02 9.73
N LEU A 190 -25.84 1.01 10.29
CA LEU A 190 -25.16 -0.22 10.70
C LEU A 190 -24.91 -0.23 12.20
N ILE A 191 -24.99 -1.43 12.77
CA ILE A 191 -24.47 -1.74 14.10
C ILE A 191 -23.24 -2.62 13.92
N ILE A 192 -22.12 -2.19 14.48
CA ILE A 192 -20.80 -2.80 14.33
C ILE A 192 -20.24 -3.16 15.70
N ASP A 193 -19.73 -4.38 15.84
CA ASP A 193 -18.97 -4.82 17.01
C ASP A 193 -17.56 -5.28 16.58
N PRO A 194 -16.52 -4.46 16.84
CA PRO A 194 -15.12 -4.81 16.58
C PRO A 194 -14.65 -6.12 17.23
N ALA A 195 -15.31 -6.59 18.29
CA ALA A 195 -15.00 -7.88 18.90
C ALA A 195 -15.40 -9.07 18.01
N LYS A 196 -16.31 -8.87 17.04
CA LYS A 196 -16.69 -9.89 16.05
C LYS A 196 -15.83 -9.85 14.79
N GLY A 197 -15.27 -8.70 14.47
CA GLY A 197 -14.35 -8.50 13.36
C GLY A 197 -14.10 -7.02 13.13
N ARG A 198 -12.93 -6.68 12.57
CA ARG A 198 -12.51 -5.28 12.39
C ARG A 198 -12.34 -4.86 10.94
N LYS A 199 -12.38 -5.82 10.02
CA LYS A 199 -12.14 -5.64 8.60
C LYS A 199 -13.41 -5.89 7.79
N GLU A 200 -13.59 -5.09 6.75
CA GLU A 200 -14.70 -5.18 5.81
C GLU A 200 -16.06 -5.25 6.52
N ALA A 201 -16.92 -6.21 6.18
CA ALA A 201 -18.22 -6.40 6.82
C ALA A 201 -18.18 -7.35 8.05
N LYS A 202 -17.01 -7.86 8.44
CA LYS A 202 -16.91 -8.95 9.45
C LYS A 202 -17.43 -8.57 10.84
N GLY A 203 -17.38 -7.28 11.20
CA GLY A 203 -17.91 -6.79 12.47
C GLY A 203 -19.35 -6.29 12.41
N VAL A 204 -20.01 -6.30 11.25
CA VAL A 204 -21.38 -5.81 11.11
C VAL A 204 -22.33 -6.85 11.71
N ILE A 205 -23.00 -6.49 12.81
CA ILE A 205 -23.94 -7.37 13.50
C ILE A 205 -25.40 -7.11 13.11
N ALA A 206 -25.70 -5.90 12.63
CA ALA A 206 -27.00 -5.57 12.04
C ALA A 206 -26.88 -4.45 11.01
N GLU A 207 -27.73 -4.50 9.98
CA GLU A 207 -28.04 -3.39 9.10
C GLU A 207 -29.55 -3.18 9.18
N ILE A 208 -30.03 -1.99 9.54
CA ILE A 208 -31.48 -1.72 9.63
C ILE A 208 -31.94 -1.07 8.32
N PRO A 209 -33.03 -1.54 7.65
CA PRO A 209 -34.02 -2.56 8.06
C PRO A 209 -33.76 -3.96 7.47
N ASN A 210 -32.50 -4.39 7.38
CA ASN A 210 -32.07 -5.68 6.83
C ASN A 210 -31.44 -6.62 7.88
N THR A 211 -31.82 -6.48 9.15
CA THR A 211 -31.23 -7.25 10.24
C THR A 211 -31.43 -8.74 10.00
N GLY A 212 -30.39 -9.53 10.25
CA GLY A 212 -30.35 -10.97 9.97
C GLY A 212 -29.89 -11.35 8.55
N LYS A 213 -29.70 -10.37 7.66
CA LYS A 213 -29.09 -10.61 6.33
C LYS A 213 -27.58 -10.37 6.39
N SER A 214 -26.83 -11.14 5.62
CA SER A 214 -25.39 -10.91 5.42
C SER A 214 -25.16 -9.59 4.68
N VAL A 215 -24.21 -8.79 5.18
CA VAL A 215 -23.83 -7.52 4.56
C VAL A 215 -22.66 -7.76 3.60
N ALA A 216 -22.83 -7.40 2.33
CA ALA A 216 -21.75 -7.42 1.36
C ALA A 216 -20.85 -6.20 1.51
N ALA A 217 -19.53 -6.43 1.57
CA ALA A 217 -18.51 -5.38 1.56
C ALA A 217 -18.35 -4.79 0.16
N GLN A 218 -19.16 -3.78 -0.15
CA GLN A 218 -19.14 -3.13 -1.47
C GLN A 218 -18.05 -2.07 -1.52
N VAL A 219 -17.12 -2.21 -2.47
CA VAL A 219 -16.14 -1.17 -2.80
C VAL A 219 -16.83 -0.14 -3.67
N ARG A 220 -17.24 1.00 -3.09
CA ARG A 220 -17.96 2.06 -3.80
C ARG A 220 -17.75 3.42 -3.14
N ASP A 221 -17.19 4.39 -3.87
CA ASP A 221 -16.99 5.75 -3.37
C ASP A 221 -18.32 6.39 -2.95
N ARG A 222 -19.35 6.29 -3.80
CA ARG A 222 -20.70 6.81 -3.56
C ARG A 222 -21.63 5.74 -2.97
N LEU A 223 -21.16 5.05 -1.94
CA LEU A 223 -21.84 3.90 -1.33
C LEU A 223 -23.36 4.08 -1.11
N PRO A 224 -23.86 5.21 -0.55
CA PRO A 224 -25.28 5.38 -0.25
C PRO A 224 -26.13 5.86 -1.44
N ASP A 225 -25.55 6.12 -2.61
CA ASP A 225 -26.31 6.59 -3.77
C ASP A 225 -27.31 5.54 -4.27
N GLY A 226 -28.58 5.96 -4.39
CA GLY A 226 -29.68 5.09 -4.80
C GLY A 226 -30.18 4.14 -3.71
N VAL A 227 -29.56 4.15 -2.53
CA VAL A 227 -29.95 3.30 -1.39
C VAL A 227 -30.97 4.05 -0.53
N TRP A 228 -32.05 3.37 -0.13
CA TRP A 228 -33.10 3.90 0.74
C TRP A 228 -33.56 2.81 1.72
N PRO A 229 -33.99 3.17 2.95
CA PRO A 229 -34.03 4.53 3.53
C PRO A 229 -32.65 5.16 3.76
N GLN A 230 -32.60 6.49 3.89
CA GLN A 230 -31.41 7.25 4.27
C GLN A 230 -31.49 7.63 5.74
N PHE A 231 -30.41 7.39 6.49
CA PHE A 231 -30.32 7.66 7.93
C PHE A 231 -29.28 8.73 8.26
N LEU A 232 -29.52 9.44 9.36
CA LEU A 232 -28.65 10.44 9.98
C LEU A 232 -28.76 10.39 11.51
N HIS A 233 -27.66 10.73 12.19
CA HIS A 233 -27.61 10.97 13.63
C HIS A 233 -28.35 9.92 14.49
N PRO A 234 -27.92 8.65 14.48
CA PRO A 234 -28.51 7.65 15.37
C PRO A 234 -28.20 7.98 16.83
N TYR A 235 -29.23 7.96 17.67
CA TYR A 235 -29.15 8.08 19.11
C TYR A 235 -29.68 6.79 19.75
N PRO A 236 -28.81 5.97 20.36
CA PRO A 236 -29.22 4.68 20.90
C PRO A 236 -29.97 4.84 22.23
N LEU A 237 -31.13 4.18 22.34
CA LEU A 237 -31.91 4.08 23.58
C LEU A 237 -31.61 2.78 24.34
N SER A 238 -31.31 1.72 23.59
CA SER A 238 -30.91 0.40 24.07
C SER A 238 -30.00 -0.28 23.04
N ASP A 239 -29.69 -1.56 23.25
CA ASP A 239 -29.03 -2.42 22.27
C ASP A 239 -29.89 -2.75 21.04
N THR A 240 -31.21 -2.54 21.14
CA THR A 240 -32.19 -2.92 20.12
C THR A 240 -32.95 -1.75 19.52
N HIS A 241 -33.03 -0.60 20.19
CA HIS A 241 -33.85 0.55 19.78
C HIS A 241 -33.04 1.85 19.66
N PHE A 242 -33.30 2.59 18.59
CA PHE A 242 -32.56 3.80 18.22
C PHE A 242 -33.52 4.89 17.74
N LEU A 243 -33.32 6.13 18.22
CA LEU A 243 -33.88 7.31 17.57
C LEU A 243 -32.98 7.71 16.40
N VAL A 244 -33.57 8.02 15.25
CA VAL A 244 -32.82 8.41 14.06
C VAL A 244 -33.53 9.55 13.36
N SER A 245 -32.76 10.40 12.69
CA SER A 245 -33.30 11.20 11.59
C SER A 245 -33.29 10.32 10.35
N MET A 246 -34.46 10.12 9.73
CA MET A 246 -34.60 9.22 8.59
C MET A 246 -35.43 9.86 7.50
N LYS A 247 -35.04 9.55 6.27
CA LYS A 247 -35.80 9.83 5.06
C LYS A 247 -36.07 8.52 4.31
N PRO A 248 -37.33 8.02 4.29
CA PRO A 248 -37.62 6.71 3.74
C PRO A 248 -37.54 6.61 2.21
N THR A 249 -37.81 7.70 1.49
CA THR A 249 -37.75 7.75 0.02
C THR A 249 -37.18 9.10 -0.45
N PRO A 250 -36.75 9.24 -1.72
CA PRO A 250 -36.27 10.53 -2.25
C PRO A 250 -37.23 11.70 -2.06
N LYS A 251 -38.54 11.42 -2.00
CA LYS A 251 -39.61 12.43 -1.91
C LYS A 251 -40.09 12.69 -0.48
N SER A 252 -39.66 11.90 0.49
CA SER A 252 -40.08 12.05 1.89
C SER A 252 -39.36 13.23 2.56
N LEU A 253 -39.98 13.76 3.63
CA LEU A 253 -39.35 14.70 4.55
C LEU A 253 -38.30 13.98 5.40
N TRP A 254 -37.34 14.74 5.93
CA TRP A 254 -36.48 14.27 7.03
C TRP A 254 -37.29 14.32 8.33
N GLY A 255 -37.52 13.16 8.93
CA GLY A 255 -38.32 13.01 10.15
C GLY A 255 -37.57 12.32 11.26
N LEU A 256 -38.11 12.44 12.47
CA LEU A 256 -37.73 11.65 13.63
C LEU A 256 -38.41 10.29 13.57
N TYR A 257 -37.63 9.21 13.66
CA TYR A 257 -38.14 7.84 13.68
C TYR A 257 -37.56 7.08 14.88
N LEU A 258 -38.36 6.16 15.42
CA LEU A 258 -37.89 5.05 16.24
C LEU A 258 -37.65 3.86 15.32
N VAL A 259 -36.43 3.34 15.33
CA VAL A 259 -36.06 2.15 14.55
C VAL A 259 -35.44 1.09 15.46
N ASP A 260 -35.50 -0.16 15.03
CA ASP A 260 -34.99 -1.28 15.82
C ASP A 260 -34.33 -2.39 15.00
N THR A 261 -33.64 -3.28 15.70
CA THR A 261 -33.01 -4.49 15.14
C THR A 261 -34.03 -5.55 14.69
N PHE A 262 -35.32 -5.33 14.94
CA PHE A 262 -36.42 -6.15 14.39
C PHE A 262 -36.92 -5.61 13.05
N ASN A 263 -36.26 -4.57 12.51
CA ASN A 263 -36.54 -3.89 11.26
C ASN A 263 -37.82 -3.05 11.26
N ASN A 264 -38.38 -2.71 12.42
CA ASN A 264 -39.47 -1.74 12.48
C ASN A 264 -38.92 -0.31 12.29
N MET A 265 -39.74 0.53 11.65
CA MET A 265 -39.45 1.95 11.45
C MET A 265 -40.72 2.75 11.71
N ILE A 266 -40.81 3.38 12.87
CA ILE A 266 -42.01 4.08 13.35
C ILE A 266 -41.76 5.60 13.28
N PRO A 267 -42.51 6.36 12.46
CA PRO A 267 -42.41 7.82 12.46
C PRO A 267 -42.92 8.38 13.77
N LEU A 268 -42.15 9.28 14.39
CA LEU A 268 -42.53 9.98 15.62
C LEU A 268 -42.90 11.44 15.36
N TYR A 269 -42.13 12.13 14.52
CA TYR A 269 -42.34 13.55 14.23
C TYR A 269 -41.80 13.94 12.85
N MET A 270 -42.54 14.78 12.12
CA MET A 270 -42.17 15.35 10.83
C MET A 270 -42.79 16.74 10.70
N GLN A 271 -42.15 17.61 9.92
CA GLN A 271 -42.61 18.97 9.68
C GLN A 271 -42.34 19.36 8.22
N GLU A 272 -43.28 20.00 7.53
CA GLU A 272 -43.18 20.27 6.09
C GLU A 272 -42.13 21.33 5.73
N ASP A 273 -41.95 22.33 6.60
CA ASP A 273 -41.06 23.47 6.40
C ASP A 273 -39.72 23.34 7.16
N ALA A 274 -39.45 22.17 7.77
CA ALA A 274 -38.22 21.91 8.51
C ALA A 274 -37.72 20.47 8.32
N ALA A 275 -36.40 20.30 8.25
CA ALA A 275 -35.78 18.99 8.38
C ALA A 275 -35.57 18.69 9.87
N ILE A 276 -36.08 17.55 10.33
CA ILE A 276 -35.90 17.12 11.73
C ILE A 276 -34.62 16.29 11.81
N LEU A 277 -33.57 16.89 12.33
CA LEU A 277 -32.21 16.35 12.41
C LEU A 277 -31.78 16.20 13.89
N GLU A 278 -30.68 15.48 14.14
CA GLU A 278 -30.03 15.36 15.46
C GLU A 278 -30.96 14.99 16.63
N PRO A 279 -31.62 13.81 16.59
CA PRO A 279 -32.37 13.36 17.75
C PRO A 279 -31.45 13.07 18.93
N PHE A 280 -31.91 13.40 20.13
CA PHE A 280 -31.27 13.02 21.38
C PHE A 280 -32.32 12.91 22.49
N VAL A 281 -31.93 12.26 23.59
CA VAL A 281 -32.73 12.23 24.82
C VAL A 281 -31.99 13.00 25.89
N LEU A 282 -32.72 13.87 26.60
CA LEU A 282 -32.22 14.56 27.78
C LEU A 282 -32.74 13.85 29.03
N GLU A 283 -31.95 12.92 29.54
CA GLU A 283 -32.23 12.22 30.78
C GLU A 283 -30.94 11.91 31.54
N LYS A 284 -31.08 11.61 32.83
CA LYS A 284 -29.96 11.21 33.65
C LYS A 284 -29.46 9.83 33.21
N ARG A 285 -28.17 9.73 32.89
CA ARG A 285 -27.49 8.49 32.48
C ARG A 285 -26.30 8.18 33.39
N ASN A 286 -25.87 6.93 33.40
CA ASN A 286 -24.64 6.56 34.09
C ASN A 286 -23.44 7.19 33.37
N ALA A 287 -22.63 7.94 34.10
CA ALA A 287 -21.36 8.42 33.57
C ALA A 287 -20.43 7.22 33.30
N PRO A 288 -19.70 7.18 32.17
CA PRO A 288 -18.67 6.18 31.92
C PRO A 288 -17.56 6.21 32.98
N ALA A 289 -16.78 5.14 33.05
CA ALA A 289 -15.64 5.07 33.97
C ALA A 289 -14.62 6.18 33.68
N VAL A 290 -14.10 6.81 34.74
CA VAL A 290 -13.00 7.77 34.62
C VAL A 290 -11.70 7.00 34.39
N ILE A 291 -11.01 7.30 33.28
CA ILE A 291 -9.67 6.80 32.99
C ILE A 291 -8.65 7.85 33.47
N PRO A 292 -7.80 7.56 34.46
CA PRO A 292 -6.78 8.50 34.92
C PRO A 292 -5.79 8.83 33.81
N SER A 293 -5.38 10.11 33.73
CA SER A 293 -4.34 10.55 32.81
C SER A 293 -3.02 9.83 33.08
N LYS A 294 -2.38 9.34 32.01
CA LYS A 294 -1.04 8.76 32.02
C LYS A 294 0.01 9.70 31.43
N VAL A 295 -0.41 10.85 30.90
CA VAL A 295 0.48 11.85 30.33
C VAL A 295 1.32 12.52 31.43
N ASP A 296 2.63 12.57 31.23
CA ASP A 296 3.55 13.44 31.97
C ASP A 296 3.79 14.72 31.15
N PRO A 297 3.19 15.87 31.51
CA PRO A 297 3.31 17.09 30.73
C PRO A 297 4.74 17.66 30.66
N LYS A 298 5.67 17.17 31.50
CA LYS A 298 7.08 17.58 31.45
C LYS A 298 7.91 16.73 30.49
N ALA A 299 7.42 15.55 30.14
CA ALA A 299 8.10 14.67 29.19
C ALA A 299 8.04 15.27 27.78
N THR A 300 9.03 14.94 26.95
CA THR A 300 9.07 15.40 25.54
C THR A 300 9.20 14.24 24.56
N THR A 301 9.13 13.03 25.10
CA THR A 301 9.30 11.77 24.41
C THR A 301 8.29 10.75 24.92
N SER A 302 8.13 9.68 24.15
CA SER A 302 7.36 8.49 24.48
C SER A 302 8.24 7.26 24.27
N THR A 303 7.95 6.19 24.98
CA THR A 303 8.60 4.89 24.77
C THR A 303 7.73 4.03 23.87
N VAL A 304 8.34 3.34 22.91
CA VAL A 304 7.69 2.30 22.10
C VAL A 304 8.21 0.96 22.55
N PHE A 305 7.31 0.01 22.82
CA PHE A 305 7.63 -1.37 23.14
C PHE A 305 6.93 -2.32 22.16
N LEU A 306 7.73 -2.90 21.27
CA LEU A 306 7.32 -3.93 20.32
C LEU A 306 7.73 -5.30 20.87
N GLN A 307 6.74 -6.16 21.11
CA GLN A 307 7.00 -7.46 21.72
C GLN A 307 7.69 -8.43 20.75
N ASP A 308 7.22 -8.54 19.52
CA ASP A 308 7.78 -9.41 18.49
C ASP A 308 7.37 -8.89 17.11
N VAL A 309 8.34 -8.35 16.35
CA VAL A 309 8.09 -7.79 15.01
C VAL A 309 7.39 -8.78 14.06
N TYR A 310 7.58 -10.09 14.25
CA TYR A 310 6.98 -11.14 13.42
C TYR A 310 5.57 -11.57 13.85
N ALA A 311 5.05 -11.04 14.97
CA ALA A 311 3.73 -11.39 15.49
C ALA A 311 2.61 -10.53 14.87
N GLY A 312 2.38 -10.68 13.57
CA GLY A 312 1.30 -9.97 12.86
C GLY A 312 1.30 -10.24 11.36
N GLU A 313 0.27 -9.74 10.66
CA GLU A 313 0.14 -9.95 9.20
C GLU A 313 1.21 -9.18 8.41
N GLY A 314 1.74 -8.09 8.97
CA GLY A 314 2.67 -7.20 8.28
C GLY A 314 4.00 -7.85 7.88
N LEU A 315 4.40 -8.93 8.54
CA LEU A 315 5.60 -9.73 8.21
C LEU A 315 5.29 -11.22 8.04
N LYS A 316 4.03 -11.59 7.76
CA LYS A 316 3.63 -12.99 7.58
C LYS A 316 4.43 -13.64 6.44
N GLY A 317 5.14 -14.72 6.75
CA GLY A 317 5.98 -15.46 5.80
C GLY A 317 7.42 -14.94 5.69
N ILE A 318 7.78 -13.83 6.34
CA ILE A 318 9.18 -13.39 6.43
C ILE A 318 9.90 -14.25 7.49
N PRO A 319 11.03 -14.90 7.15
CA PRO A 319 11.77 -15.70 8.11
C PRO A 319 12.27 -14.88 9.30
N ARG A 320 12.23 -15.49 10.49
CA ARG A 320 12.80 -14.88 11.70
C ARG A 320 14.29 -14.65 11.53
N GLY A 321 14.72 -13.46 11.93
CA GLY A 321 16.09 -12.99 11.82
C GLY A 321 16.37 -12.17 10.56
N GLU A 322 15.45 -12.10 9.59
CA GLU A 322 15.63 -11.25 8.40
C GLU A 322 15.54 -9.76 8.74
N VAL A 323 14.66 -9.37 9.67
CA VAL A 323 14.60 -8.01 10.22
C VAL A 323 15.84 -7.76 11.08
N LYS A 324 16.67 -6.79 10.67
CA LYS A 324 17.87 -6.37 11.41
C LYS A 324 17.65 -5.10 12.20
N LYS A 325 16.90 -4.16 11.61
CA LYS A 325 16.63 -2.84 12.20
C LYS A 325 15.20 -2.43 11.93
N LEU A 326 14.72 -1.43 12.66
CA LEU A 326 13.54 -0.65 12.31
C LEU A 326 13.99 0.75 11.91
N ARG A 327 13.57 1.22 10.74
CA ARG A 327 13.63 2.63 10.38
C ARG A 327 12.41 3.34 10.95
N ILE A 328 12.67 4.42 11.68
CA ILE A 328 11.65 5.26 12.29
C ILE A 328 11.56 6.55 11.48
N GLY A 329 10.37 6.83 10.96
CA GLY A 329 10.10 8.01 10.17
C GLY A 329 8.93 8.82 10.70
N SER A 330 8.79 10.04 10.18
CA SER A 330 7.71 10.98 10.48
C SER A 330 7.35 11.78 9.23
N TYR A 331 6.36 12.65 9.31
CA TYR A 331 5.87 13.44 8.20
C TYR A 331 6.08 14.94 8.43
N SER A 332 6.32 15.70 7.36
CA SER A 332 6.07 17.15 7.34
C SER A 332 4.79 17.41 6.55
N PHE A 333 3.73 17.60 7.32
CA PHE A 333 2.35 17.80 6.88
C PHE A 333 2.13 19.15 6.18
N SER A 334 1.23 19.16 5.20
CA SER A 334 0.84 20.28 4.35
C SER A 334 0.29 21.46 5.16
N PRO A 335 0.96 22.64 5.11
CA PRO A 335 0.36 23.89 5.57
C PRO A 335 -0.73 24.36 4.59
N TRP A 336 -1.41 25.45 4.94
CA TRP A 336 -2.36 26.10 4.03
C TRP A 336 -1.72 26.47 2.69
N GLY A 337 -2.44 26.20 1.59
CA GLY A 337 -2.02 26.54 0.23
C GLY A 337 -0.90 25.68 -0.37
N GLN A 338 -0.48 24.60 0.30
CA GLN A 338 0.57 23.68 -0.18
C GLN A 338 0.17 22.21 -0.08
N GLY A 339 -1.09 21.91 -0.37
CA GLY A 339 -1.50 20.54 -0.65
C GLY A 339 -1.11 20.15 -2.08
N GLY A 340 -1.89 19.28 -2.69
CA GLY A 340 -1.75 18.91 -4.09
C GLY A 340 -1.15 17.52 -4.22
N LEU A 341 -1.89 16.66 -4.89
CA LEU A 341 -1.51 15.30 -5.19
C LEU A 341 -0.92 15.28 -6.60
N LEU A 342 0.07 14.43 -6.88
CA LEU A 342 0.79 14.35 -8.16
C LEU A 342 1.50 15.66 -8.58
N GLY A 343 2.81 15.61 -8.57
CA GLY A 343 3.66 16.70 -9.03
C GLY A 343 4.05 17.71 -7.96
N THR A 344 3.46 17.70 -6.76
CA THR A 344 3.89 18.58 -5.65
C THR A 344 5.16 18.06 -4.98
N LEU A 345 5.15 16.83 -4.46
CA LEU A 345 6.32 16.25 -3.76
C LEU A 345 7.12 15.27 -4.62
N GLY A 346 6.47 14.68 -5.63
CA GLY A 346 7.02 13.78 -6.63
C GLY A 346 5.97 13.51 -7.71
N MET A 347 6.32 12.86 -8.83
CA MET A 347 5.38 12.65 -9.96
C MET A 347 4.13 11.88 -9.52
N ASP A 348 4.32 10.66 -9.01
CA ASP A 348 3.31 9.82 -8.35
C ASP A 348 3.86 9.40 -6.98
N GLY A 349 4.29 10.41 -6.22
CA GLY A 349 4.96 10.27 -4.92
C GLY A 349 3.98 10.33 -3.74
N PRO A 350 4.51 10.42 -2.51
CA PRO A 350 3.67 10.47 -1.32
C PRO A 350 2.88 11.79 -1.22
N TRP A 351 1.82 11.77 -0.42
CA TRP A 351 1.00 12.95 -0.09
C TRP A 351 1.76 13.99 0.73
N ASP A 352 2.64 13.51 1.62
CA ASP A 352 3.39 14.33 2.56
C ASP A 352 4.88 14.02 2.53
N VAL A 353 5.69 15.02 2.89
CA VAL A 353 7.15 14.86 2.94
C VAL A 353 7.49 13.86 4.03
N LYS A 354 8.08 12.72 3.65
CA LYS A 354 8.58 11.74 4.62
C LYS A 354 9.96 12.15 5.13
N ARG A 355 10.10 12.06 6.44
CA ARG A 355 11.29 12.42 7.21
C ARG A 355 11.83 11.20 7.92
N ILE A 356 13.15 11.12 8.02
CA ILE A 356 13.83 10.07 8.76
C ILE A 356 14.22 10.59 10.13
N LEU A 357 13.71 9.94 11.18
CA LEU A 357 14.08 10.24 12.57
C LEU A 357 15.34 9.47 12.98
N GLY A 358 15.46 8.21 12.53
CA GLY A 358 16.62 7.37 12.78
C GLY A 358 16.30 5.89 12.63
N GLU A 359 17.21 5.05 13.12
CA GLU A 359 17.08 3.59 13.13
C GLU A 359 17.27 3.02 14.53
N VAL A 360 16.68 1.86 14.80
CA VAL A 360 16.85 1.11 16.06
C VAL A 360 17.09 -0.36 15.76
N ASP A 361 17.85 -1.02 16.62
CA ASP A 361 18.17 -2.44 16.45
C ASP A 361 17.01 -3.31 16.96
N VAL A 362 16.79 -4.44 16.29
CA VAL A 362 15.83 -5.46 16.71
C VAL A 362 16.59 -6.60 17.39
N GLU A 363 16.10 -7.04 18.55
CA GLU A 363 16.68 -8.15 19.30
C GLU A 363 16.49 -9.48 18.56
N GLU A 364 17.30 -10.49 18.91
CA GLU A 364 17.24 -11.82 18.27
C GLU A 364 15.87 -12.50 18.40
N ASP A 365 15.12 -12.22 19.47
CA ASP A 365 13.77 -12.73 19.67
C ASP A 365 12.68 -11.95 18.90
N GLY A 366 13.07 -10.94 18.12
CA GLY A 366 12.18 -10.07 17.35
C GLY A 366 11.66 -8.85 18.10
N SER A 367 12.01 -8.69 19.39
CA SER A 367 11.54 -7.57 20.20
C SER A 367 12.35 -6.29 19.99
N ALA A 368 11.73 -5.13 20.24
CA ALA A 368 12.42 -3.85 20.25
C ALA A 368 11.79 -2.89 21.28
N MET A 369 12.62 -2.06 21.92
CA MET A 369 12.15 -1.01 22.81
C MET A 369 12.99 0.24 22.63
N PHE A 370 12.36 1.37 22.30
CA PHE A 370 13.05 2.59 21.91
C PHE A 370 12.25 3.85 22.23
N VAL A 371 12.91 5.01 22.16
CA VAL A 371 12.31 6.31 22.46
C VAL A 371 11.99 7.06 21.17
N ILE A 372 10.81 7.66 21.10
CA ILE A 372 10.38 8.56 20.01
C ILE A 372 10.01 9.95 20.55
N PRO A 373 9.99 11.00 19.71
CA PRO A 373 9.40 12.28 20.08
C PRO A 373 7.91 12.11 20.41
N ALA A 374 7.45 12.73 21.50
CA ALA A 374 6.03 12.77 21.83
C ALA A 374 5.29 13.72 20.87
N ASN A 375 3.96 13.59 20.78
CA ASN A 375 3.09 14.46 19.97
C ASN A 375 3.51 14.50 18.48
N THR A 376 4.11 13.41 18.00
CA THR A 376 4.67 13.30 16.66
C THR A 376 4.11 12.06 15.98
N PRO A 377 3.51 12.18 14.78
CA PRO A 377 3.18 11.06 13.91
C PRO A 377 4.43 10.26 13.55
N VAL A 378 4.44 8.96 13.85
CA VAL A 378 5.56 8.06 13.59
C VAL A 378 5.10 6.86 12.78
N PHE A 379 5.85 6.54 11.73
CA PHE A 379 5.74 5.29 10.97
C PHE A 379 7.01 4.45 11.15
N VAL A 380 6.88 3.14 10.96
CA VAL A 380 7.96 2.17 11.19
C VAL A 380 8.14 1.27 9.97
N GLN A 381 9.38 1.04 9.55
CA GLN A 381 9.71 0.12 8.47
C GLN A 381 10.73 -0.93 8.95
N PRO A 382 10.37 -2.22 9.05
CA PRO A 382 11.33 -3.28 9.32
C PRO A 382 12.30 -3.45 8.14
N LEU A 383 13.60 -3.38 8.42
CA LEU A 383 14.66 -3.41 7.42
C LEU A 383 15.39 -4.75 7.38
N ASP A 384 15.73 -5.19 6.17
CA ASP A 384 16.65 -6.30 5.97
C ASP A 384 18.13 -5.90 6.22
N LYS A 385 19.06 -6.84 6.01
CA LYS A 385 20.50 -6.61 6.20
C LYS A 385 21.11 -5.52 5.30
N ASP A 386 20.47 -5.18 4.19
CA ASP A 386 20.95 -4.20 3.22
C ASP A 386 20.23 -2.84 3.41
N GLY A 387 19.40 -2.71 4.45
CA GLY A 387 18.66 -1.49 4.76
C GLY A 387 17.40 -1.29 3.93
N LYS A 388 16.86 -2.34 3.31
CA LYS A 388 15.66 -2.30 2.46
C LYS A 388 14.43 -2.66 3.28
N ALA A 389 13.33 -1.92 3.14
CA ALA A 389 12.12 -2.18 3.91
C ALA A 389 11.43 -3.48 3.46
N LEU A 390 11.33 -4.45 4.37
CA LEU A 390 10.57 -5.70 4.18
C LEU A 390 9.06 -5.47 4.18
N GLN A 391 8.62 -4.41 4.84
CA GLN A 391 7.25 -3.91 4.84
C GLN A 391 7.24 -2.40 5.01
N VAL A 392 6.28 -1.72 4.38
CA VAL A 392 6.07 -0.28 4.56
C VAL A 392 4.80 -0.04 5.38
N MET A 393 4.92 0.70 6.47
CA MET A 393 3.74 1.16 7.22
C MET A 393 3.09 2.31 6.47
N ARG A 394 1.88 2.06 5.93
CA ARG A 394 1.05 3.05 5.21
C ARG A 394 0.00 3.64 6.15
N SER A 395 0.49 4.07 7.31
CA SER A 395 -0.24 4.74 8.39
C SER A 395 0.79 5.23 9.43
N TRP A 396 0.34 5.76 10.56
CA TRP A 396 1.20 6.15 11.67
C TRP A 396 0.50 5.97 13.02
N PHE A 397 1.30 6.04 14.09
CA PHE A 397 0.81 6.19 15.46
C PHE A 397 1.46 7.41 16.11
N THR A 398 0.94 7.83 17.26
CA THR A 398 1.50 8.93 18.05
C THR A 398 1.57 8.52 19.51
N GLY A 399 2.73 8.74 20.14
CA GLY A 399 2.88 8.64 21.59
C GLY A 399 2.65 10.00 22.26
N MET A 400 1.91 10.02 23.36
CA MET A 400 1.78 11.19 24.22
C MET A 400 2.98 11.35 25.15
N PRO A 401 3.21 12.54 25.72
CA PRO A 401 4.31 12.78 26.64
C PRO A 401 4.35 11.77 27.81
N GLY A 402 5.46 11.02 27.93
CA GLY A 402 5.66 10.02 28.97
C GLY A 402 4.94 8.69 28.75
N GLU A 403 4.18 8.55 27.66
CA GLU A 403 3.47 7.32 27.34
C GLU A 403 4.44 6.18 26.98
N THR A 404 4.05 4.96 27.33
CA THR A 404 4.60 3.74 26.71
C THR A 404 3.58 3.18 25.73
N VAL A 405 3.83 3.37 24.44
CA VAL A 405 3.06 2.77 23.35
C VAL A 405 3.53 1.33 23.19
N SER A 406 2.61 0.37 23.17
CA SER A 406 2.95 -1.04 23.05
C SER A 406 2.15 -1.76 21.96
N CYS A 407 2.82 -2.64 21.22
CA CYS A 407 2.20 -3.53 20.24
C CYS A 407 2.77 -4.95 20.35
N ILE A 408 1.95 -5.94 19.98
CA ILE A 408 2.36 -7.36 19.99
C ILE A 408 3.32 -7.62 18.83
N GLY A 409 2.97 -7.15 17.63
CA GLY A 409 3.77 -7.26 16.42
C GLY A 409 3.29 -6.36 15.29
N CYS A 410 3.90 -6.46 14.11
CA CYS A 410 3.56 -5.59 12.98
C CYS A 410 2.16 -5.91 12.42
N HIS A 411 1.20 -5.01 12.66
CA HIS A 411 -0.20 -5.18 12.26
C HIS A 411 -0.83 -6.47 12.83
N GLU A 412 -0.70 -6.67 14.14
CA GLU A 412 -1.41 -7.71 14.85
C GLU A 412 -2.94 -7.48 14.83
N ASP A 413 -3.73 -8.55 14.89
CA ASP A 413 -5.16 -8.42 15.14
C ASP A 413 -5.37 -7.87 16.56
N LYS A 414 -6.07 -6.75 16.69
CA LYS A 414 -6.36 -6.08 17.97
C LYS A 414 -7.32 -6.83 18.88
N ASN A 415 -7.87 -7.95 18.42
CA ASN A 415 -8.59 -8.90 19.27
C ASN A 415 -7.66 -9.98 19.85
N THR A 416 -6.38 -10.01 19.46
CA THR A 416 -5.37 -10.93 20.00
C THR A 416 -4.96 -10.50 21.41
N VAL A 417 -4.95 -11.46 22.34
CA VAL A 417 -4.45 -11.24 23.69
C VAL A 417 -2.91 -11.27 23.67
N PRO A 418 -2.22 -10.24 24.23
CA PRO A 418 -0.78 -10.26 24.37
C PRO A 418 -0.31 -11.47 25.18
N VAL A 419 0.73 -12.16 24.71
CA VAL A 419 1.34 -13.26 25.47
C VAL A 419 2.20 -12.65 26.56
N PRO A 420 2.01 -12.94 27.86
CA PRO A 420 2.84 -12.40 28.94
C PRO A 420 4.22 -13.06 28.93
N LYS A 421 5.12 -12.57 28.06
CA LYS A 421 6.50 -13.05 27.91
C LYS A 421 7.47 -11.89 28.10
N ALA A 422 8.43 -12.07 28.99
CA ALA A 422 9.54 -11.14 29.19
C ALA A 422 10.53 -11.27 28.02
N SER A 423 10.31 -10.48 26.97
CA SER A 423 11.17 -10.33 25.79
C SER A 423 12.56 -9.82 26.15
N MET A 424 13.52 -10.00 25.26
CA MET A 424 14.88 -9.47 25.41
C MET A 424 14.87 -7.95 25.59
N ALA A 425 14.10 -7.24 24.78
CA ALA A 425 13.99 -5.78 24.85
C ALA A 425 13.44 -5.30 26.20
N SER A 426 12.45 -6.00 26.78
CA SER A 426 11.83 -5.63 28.07
C SER A 426 12.79 -5.65 29.27
N ARG A 427 13.96 -6.30 29.13
CA ARG A 427 15.00 -6.40 30.18
C ARG A 427 16.07 -5.33 30.06
N LYS A 428 16.01 -4.51 29.01
CA LYS A 428 16.98 -3.44 28.72
C LYS A 428 16.31 -2.08 28.92
N LYS A 429 17.11 -1.02 28.92
CA LYS A 429 16.56 0.34 28.81
C LYS A 429 16.13 0.59 27.36
N PRO A 430 15.11 1.44 27.12
CA PRO A 430 14.75 1.84 25.77
C PRO A 430 15.95 2.43 25.03
N GLN A 431 16.15 2.00 23.80
CA GLN A 431 17.21 2.46 22.91
C GLN A 431 16.97 3.92 22.49
N ALA A 432 18.03 4.71 22.37
CA ALA A 432 17.99 5.94 21.59
C ALA A 432 18.08 5.59 20.09
N MET A 433 17.44 6.38 19.24
CA MET A 433 17.55 6.21 17.79
C MET A 433 18.96 6.54 17.31
N GLN A 434 19.46 5.75 16.37
CA GLN A 434 20.72 5.95 15.68
C GLN A 434 20.49 6.81 14.43
N ASP A 435 21.43 7.70 14.12
CA ASP A 435 21.36 8.57 12.95
C ASP A 435 21.45 7.76 11.64
N PHE A 436 20.62 8.12 10.65
CA PHE A 436 20.71 7.57 9.30
C PHE A 436 21.64 8.43 8.43
N TYR A 437 22.93 8.09 8.43
CA TYR A 437 23.97 8.77 7.62
C TYR A 437 23.92 10.30 7.74
N GLY A 438 23.74 10.80 8.97
CA GLY A 438 23.59 12.22 9.28
C GLY A 438 22.34 12.52 10.11
N LYS A 439 22.17 13.80 10.45
CA LYS A 439 21.09 14.30 11.29
C LYS A 439 19.69 14.00 10.72
N GLU A 440 18.68 13.94 11.59
CA GLU A 440 17.25 13.94 11.23
C GLU A 440 16.94 15.03 10.18
N ARG A 441 16.25 14.64 9.11
CA ARG A 441 15.90 15.50 7.96
C ARG A 441 14.77 14.88 7.13
N GLY A 442 14.18 15.67 6.25
CA GLY A 442 13.34 15.10 5.20
C GLY A 442 14.17 14.52 4.05
N PHE A 443 13.64 13.50 3.38
CA PHE A 443 14.41 12.74 2.40
C PHE A 443 14.35 13.36 1.00
N SER A 444 15.34 14.16 0.61
CA SER A 444 15.33 14.84 -0.70
C SER A 444 16.08 14.07 -1.77
N TYR A 445 15.47 13.88 -2.95
CA TYR A 445 16.15 13.28 -4.10
C TYR A 445 17.43 14.04 -4.48
N ARG A 446 17.37 15.37 -4.50
CA ARG A 446 18.52 16.20 -4.91
C ARG A 446 19.71 16.09 -3.97
N HIS A 447 19.44 15.89 -2.68
CA HIS A 447 20.49 15.86 -1.66
C HIS A 447 20.97 14.43 -1.37
N GLU A 448 20.11 13.43 -1.54
CA GLU A 448 20.41 12.04 -1.16
C GLU A 448 20.73 11.14 -2.37
N ILE A 449 20.03 11.33 -3.51
CA ILE A 449 20.10 10.41 -4.65
C ILE A 449 20.89 10.98 -5.82
N GLN A 450 20.70 12.25 -6.17
CA GLN A 450 21.45 12.88 -7.27
C GLN A 450 22.97 12.74 -7.11
N PRO A 451 23.58 12.89 -5.92
CA PRO A 451 25.02 12.67 -5.74
C PRO A 451 25.48 11.24 -6.09
N ILE A 452 24.63 10.24 -5.85
CA ILE A 452 24.90 8.84 -6.19
C ILE A 452 24.97 8.68 -7.71
N LEU A 453 24.04 9.32 -8.43
CA LEU A 453 23.99 9.28 -9.90
C LEU A 453 25.13 10.05 -10.53
N ASP A 454 25.44 11.24 -10.01
CA ASP A 454 26.55 12.08 -10.49
C ASP A 454 27.88 11.33 -10.42
N LYS A 455 28.09 10.58 -9.34
CA LYS A 455 29.28 9.75 -9.14
C LYS A 455 29.27 8.49 -10.00
N ASN A 456 28.18 7.74 -10.04
CA ASN A 456 28.20 6.35 -10.53
C ASN A 456 27.55 6.15 -11.90
N CYS A 457 26.76 7.11 -12.40
CA CYS A 457 25.89 6.91 -13.58
C CYS A 457 26.13 7.94 -14.69
N VAL A 458 26.36 9.21 -14.36
CA VAL A 458 26.43 10.33 -15.32
C VAL A 458 27.57 10.19 -16.34
N SER A 459 28.63 9.44 -16.03
CA SER A 459 29.72 9.15 -16.98
C SER A 459 29.23 8.45 -18.26
N CYS A 460 28.11 7.71 -18.17
CA CYS A 460 27.44 7.08 -19.31
C CYS A 460 26.07 7.69 -19.61
N HIS A 461 25.32 8.13 -18.58
CA HIS A 461 23.97 8.68 -18.67
C HIS A 461 23.98 10.22 -18.62
N ASN A 462 24.47 10.85 -19.70
CA ASN A 462 24.52 12.31 -19.86
C ASN A 462 23.82 12.75 -21.15
N ASP A 463 23.68 14.06 -21.33
CA ASP A 463 22.96 14.67 -22.45
C ASP A 463 23.61 14.43 -23.84
N LYS A 464 24.74 13.72 -23.93
CA LYS A 464 25.41 13.45 -25.23
C LYS A 464 24.83 12.27 -26.00
N ASN A 465 24.02 11.42 -25.35
CA ASN A 465 23.42 10.26 -25.99
C ASN A 465 21.91 10.23 -25.78
N GLU A 466 21.16 10.68 -26.78
CA GLU A 466 19.69 10.74 -26.75
C GLU A 466 19.01 9.36 -26.70
N SER A 467 19.74 8.27 -27.00
CA SER A 467 19.18 6.90 -26.98
C SER A 467 19.05 6.29 -25.58
N ILE A 468 19.61 6.94 -24.55
CA ILE A 468 19.53 6.50 -23.16
C ILE A 468 19.12 7.68 -22.27
N PRO A 469 18.45 7.43 -21.12
CA PRO A 469 18.05 8.51 -20.23
C PRO A 469 19.27 9.23 -19.65
N SER A 470 19.26 10.55 -19.68
CA SER A 470 20.23 11.39 -18.96
C SER A 470 19.87 11.50 -17.49
N PHE A 471 20.88 11.43 -16.63
CA PHE A 471 20.76 11.59 -15.18
C PHE A 471 21.52 12.82 -14.66
N GLU A 472 21.90 13.76 -15.53
CA GLU A 472 22.51 15.02 -15.10
C GLU A 472 21.53 15.83 -14.24
N GLY A 473 21.94 16.15 -13.00
CA GLY A 473 21.08 16.79 -11.99
C GLY A 473 20.85 18.29 -12.16
N VAL A 474 21.51 18.92 -13.14
CA VAL A 474 21.49 20.38 -13.32
C VAL A 474 20.30 20.87 -14.14
N LYS A 475 19.68 19.98 -14.92
CA LYS A 475 18.57 20.32 -15.82
C LYS A 475 17.22 20.10 -15.13
N TRP A 476 16.43 21.17 -15.08
CA TRP A 476 15.05 21.14 -14.59
C TRP A 476 14.08 20.91 -15.75
N ILE A 477 12.94 20.31 -15.46
CA ILE A 477 11.82 20.27 -16.41
C ILE A 477 11.10 21.61 -16.37
N ASP A 478 10.68 22.10 -17.53
CA ASP A 478 9.96 23.37 -17.70
C ASP A 478 8.64 23.19 -18.49
N ASP A 479 8.39 21.98 -18.98
CA ASP A 479 7.25 21.57 -19.80
C ASP A 479 6.29 20.63 -19.04
N TRP A 480 6.33 20.63 -17.70
CA TRP A 480 5.45 19.77 -16.91
C TRP A 480 3.98 20.10 -17.15
N THR A 481 3.24 19.06 -17.46
CA THR A 481 1.78 19.06 -17.54
C THR A 481 1.29 17.72 -17.03
N SER A 482 0.05 17.66 -16.54
CA SER A 482 -0.61 16.40 -16.22
C SER A 482 -2.10 16.50 -16.56
N GLN A 483 -2.67 15.41 -17.01
CA GLN A 483 -4.11 15.25 -17.28
C GLN A 483 -4.80 14.41 -16.20
N ILE A 484 -4.04 13.87 -15.25
CA ILE A 484 -4.55 13.07 -14.15
C ILE A 484 -5.34 13.98 -13.19
N ALA A 485 -6.45 13.45 -12.66
CA ALA A 485 -7.24 14.15 -11.65
C ALA A 485 -6.45 14.24 -10.33
N GLY A 486 -6.62 15.35 -9.61
CA GLY A 486 -5.92 15.59 -8.35
C GLY A 486 -4.52 16.16 -8.46
N ARG A 487 -3.98 16.29 -9.69
CA ARG A 487 -2.69 16.94 -9.97
C ARG A 487 -2.54 18.29 -9.28
N ALA A 488 -1.32 18.63 -8.92
CA ALA A 488 -0.94 19.97 -8.52
C ALA A 488 -1.21 20.98 -9.64
N TRP A 489 -1.56 22.22 -9.29
CA TRP A 489 -1.64 23.29 -10.29
C TRP A 489 -0.24 23.64 -10.79
N ASN A 490 -0.10 24.09 -12.05
CA ASN A 490 1.21 24.40 -12.67
C ASN A 490 2.09 25.38 -11.86
N GLY A 491 1.50 26.16 -10.94
CA GLY A 491 2.23 27.02 -10.03
C GLY A 491 2.99 26.28 -8.92
N ASN A 492 2.54 25.09 -8.52
CA ASN A 492 3.10 24.27 -7.44
C ASN A 492 3.68 22.94 -7.97
N GLY A 493 3.12 22.38 -9.04
CA GLY A 493 3.48 21.08 -9.59
C GLY A 493 4.62 21.12 -10.62
N GLY A 494 5.38 20.02 -10.70
CA GLY A 494 6.32 19.79 -11.80
C GLY A 494 7.71 20.40 -11.62
N HIS A 495 8.07 20.85 -10.42
CA HIS A 495 9.37 21.47 -10.15
C HIS A 495 10.41 20.39 -9.83
N PHE A 496 10.80 19.64 -10.86
CA PHE A 496 11.69 18.49 -10.73
C PHE A 496 12.88 18.57 -11.69
N THR A 497 13.95 17.82 -11.40
CA THR A 497 15.03 17.63 -12.38
C THR A 497 14.66 16.59 -13.42
N GLN A 498 15.23 16.73 -14.63
CA GLN A 498 15.10 15.73 -15.70
C GLN A 498 15.64 14.37 -15.25
N SER A 499 16.72 14.37 -14.45
CA SER A 499 17.27 13.17 -13.81
C SER A 499 16.21 12.42 -12.99
N TYR A 500 15.50 13.12 -12.11
CA TYR A 500 14.40 12.52 -11.34
C TYR A 500 13.32 11.95 -12.25
N ALA A 501 12.83 12.76 -13.20
CA ALA A 501 11.80 12.39 -14.16
C ALA A 501 12.16 11.15 -15.01
N ASN A 502 13.45 10.88 -15.20
CA ASN A 502 13.96 9.72 -15.92
C ASN A 502 14.14 8.49 -15.02
N LEU A 503 14.57 8.67 -13.77
CA LEU A 503 14.88 7.55 -12.88
C LEU A 503 13.64 6.92 -12.25
N HIS A 504 12.67 7.74 -11.81
CA HIS A 504 11.50 7.22 -11.07
C HIS A 504 10.65 6.23 -11.89
N ARG A 505 10.78 6.25 -13.21
CA ARG A 505 10.10 5.36 -14.15
C ARG A 505 10.40 3.89 -13.92
N TYR A 506 11.58 3.62 -13.36
CA TYR A 506 12.05 2.27 -13.10
C TYR A 506 11.71 1.79 -11.70
N VAL A 507 10.89 2.53 -10.93
CA VAL A 507 10.51 2.27 -9.52
C VAL A 507 9.12 1.66 -9.39
N ARG A 508 9.00 0.53 -8.66
CA ARG A 508 7.71 0.02 -8.17
C ARG A 508 7.48 0.57 -6.76
N ARG A 509 6.30 1.15 -6.53
CA ARG A 509 5.96 1.86 -5.29
C ARG A 509 4.45 1.84 -5.06
N PRO A 510 3.96 2.05 -3.82
CA PRO A 510 2.54 2.24 -3.58
C PRO A 510 2.08 3.56 -4.19
N GLY A 511 1.22 3.51 -5.20
CA GLY A 511 0.54 4.70 -5.70
C GLY A 511 -0.41 5.31 -4.66
N ILE A 512 -0.87 6.52 -4.93
CA ILE A 512 -1.91 7.26 -4.19
C ILE A 512 -3.30 6.57 -4.16
N GLU A 513 -3.44 5.48 -4.92
CA GLU A 513 -4.61 4.59 -4.96
C GLU A 513 -4.20 3.13 -4.85
N SER A 514 -3.05 2.87 -4.22
CA SER A 514 -2.58 1.50 -3.97
C SER A 514 -3.55 0.73 -3.08
N ASP A 515 -3.58 -0.59 -3.18
CA ASP A 515 -4.52 -1.46 -2.44
C ASP A 515 -4.74 -1.02 -0.98
N MET A 516 -5.99 -0.88 -0.53
CA MET A 516 -6.29 -0.52 0.86
C MET A 516 -5.89 -1.64 1.83
N ASP A 517 -5.93 -2.89 1.38
CA ASP A 517 -5.54 -4.03 2.20
C ASP A 517 -4.08 -3.93 2.62
N MET A 518 -3.73 -4.68 3.68
CA MET A 518 -2.32 -4.83 4.02
C MET A 518 -1.58 -5.49 2.84
N LEU A 519 -0.56 -4.78 2.34
CA LEU A 519 0.27 -5.29 1.25
C LEU A 519 0.94 -6.59 1.66
N VAL A 520 1.04 -7.51 0.70
CA VAL A 520 1.85 -8.71 0.85
C VAL A 520 3.27 -8.28 1.25
N PRO A 521 3.89 -8.89 2.27
CA PRO A 521 5.24 -8.53 2.66
C PRO A 521 6.18 -8.53 1.45
N MET A 522 6.99 -7.49 1.35
CA MET A 522 7.87 -7.20 0.23
C MET A 522 7.21 -6.83 -1.12
N ASP A 523 5.89 -6.64 -1.28
CA ASP A 523 5.24 -6.36 -2.59
C ASP A 523 5.79 -5.10 -3.30
N VAL A 524 6.24 -4.11 -2.53
CA VAL A 524 6.87 -2.87 -3.01
C VAL A 524 8.33 -2.74 -2.52
N HIS A 525 8.95 -3.86 -2.15
CA HIS A 525 10.34 -3.89 -1.71
C HIS A 525 11.28 -3.37 -2.80
N ALA A 526 12.38 -2.72 -2.41
CA ALA A 526 13.37 -2.18 -3.34
C ALA A 526 13.82 -3.21 -4.40
N ASP A 527 14.08 -4.46 -4.02
CA ASP A 527 14.46 -5.52 -4.99
C ASP A 527 13.33 -5.97 -5.94
N GLN A 528 12.06 -5.59 -5.75
CA GLN A 528 11.01 -5.82 -6.77
C GLN A 528 11.10 -4.82 -7.93
N THR A 529 11.85 -3.75 -7.72
CA THR A 529 11.99 -2.65 -8.66
C THR A 529 12.99 -2.99 -9.77
N GLU A 530 12.66 -2.62 -11.01
CA GLU A 530 13.56 -2.80 -12.15
C GLU A 530 14.94 -2.15 -11.93
N LEU A 531 14.96 -0.92 -11.40
CA LEU A 531 16.19 -0.21 -11.06
C LEU A 531 17.12 -1.06 -10.17
N MET A 532 16.60 -1.65 -9.09
CA MET A 532 17.41 -2.45 -8.18
C MET A 532 17.82 -3.78 -8.79
N GLN A 533 16.96 -4.42 -9.57
CA GLN A 533 17.33 -5.65 -10.30
C GLN A 533 18.49 -5.39 -11.29
N ILE A 534 18.52 -4.23 -11.96
CA ILE A 534 19.63 -3.82 -12.82
C ILE A 534 20.92 -3.60 -12.00
N LEU A 535 20.83 -2.91 -10.87
CA LEU A 535 21.99 -2.56 -10.05
C LEU A 535 22.56 -3.77 -9.30
N ASN A 536 21.71 -4.69 -8.84
CA ASN A 536 22.13 -5.95 -8.19
C ASN A 536 22.94 -6.85 -9.13
N LYS A 537 22.81 -6.67 -10.46
CA LYS A 537 23.59 -7.36 -11.50
C LYS A 537 24.88 -6.63 -11.91
N GLU A 538 25.25 -5.56 -11.20
CA GLU A 538 26.40 -4.72 -11.53
C GLU A 538 26.31 -4.11 -12.94
N HIS A 539 25.30 -3.28 -13.19
CA HIS A 539 25.07 -2.63 -14.49
C HIS A 539 26.35 -2.02 -15.08
N LYS A 540 26.88 -2.68 -16.13
CA LYS A 540 28.15 -2.31 -16.80
C LYS A 540 29.37 -2.19 -15.86
N GLY A 541 29.33 -2.85 -14.71
CA GLY A 541 30.39 -2.83 -13.69
C GLY A 541 30.23 -1.77 -12.60
N VAL A 542 29.08 -1.09 -12.53
CA VAL A 542 28.77 -0.19 -11.42
C VAL A 542 28.50 -1.00 -10.15
N LYS A 543 29.18 -0.64 -9.05
CA LYS A 543 28.95 -1.19 -7.70
C LYS A 543 28.70 -0.05 -6.73
N LEU A 544 27.54 -0.07 -6.08
CA LEU A 544 27.20 0.89 -5.04
C LEU A 544 27.80 0.44 -3.70
N SER A 545 28.21 1.41 -2.89
CA SER A 545 28.53 1.17 -1.48
C SER A 545 27.27 0.83 -0.67
N ALA A 546 27.46 0.35 0.56
CA ALA A 546 26.35 0.04 1.46
C ALA A 546 25.49 1.30 1.77
N GLU A 547 26.12 2.47 1.96
CA GLU A 547 25.41 3.73 2.16
C GLU A 547 24.60 4.15 0.93
N GLU A 548 25.21 4.10 -0.27
CA GLU A 548 24.53 4.43 -1.52
C GLU A 548 23.33 3.50 -1.76
N THR A 549 23.48 2.21 -1.46
CA THR A 549 22.41 1.20 -1.55
C THR A 549 21.29 1.49 -0.57
N ALA A 550 21.62 1.77 0.71
CA ALA A 550 20.64 2.08 1.74
C ALA A 550 19.88 3.38 1.47
N LYS A 551 20.55 4.42 0.95
CA LYS A 551 19.91 5.67 0.53
C LYS A 551 18.97 5.46 -0.65
N LEU A 552 19.40 4.73 -1.67
CA LEU A 552 18.54 4.43 -2.82
C LEU A 552 17.31 3.58 -2.41
N ALA A 553 17.51 2.59 -1.53
CA ALA A 553 16.42 1.82 -0.95
C ALA A 553 15.45 2.71 -0.15
N CYS A 554 15.98 3.57 0.73
CA CYS A 554 15.17 4.50 1.52
C CYS A 554 14.34 5.44 0.64
N TRP A 555 14.90 5.92 -0.48
CA TRP A 555 14.14 6.71 -1.45
C TRP A 555 12.95 5.95 -2.05
N ILE A 556 13.15 4.69 -2.44
CA ILE A 556 12.08 3.81 -2.93
C ILE A 556 11.04 3.56 -1.83
N ASP A 557 11.49 3.20 -0.62
CA ASP A 557 10.65 2.94 0.56
C ASP A 557 9.83 4.19 0.99
N PHE A 558 10.33 5.39 0.68
CA PHE A 558 9.66 6.68 0.91
C PHE A 558 8.80 7.12 -0.28
N ASN A 559 8.41 6.17 -1.14
CA ASN A 559 7.54 6.39 -2.29
C ASN A 559 8.16 7.31 -3.37
N ALA A 560 9.49 7.29 -3.49
CA ALA A 560 10.27 8.02 -4.48
C ALA A 560 9.92 9.52 -4.57
N GLN A 561 9.83 10.19 -3.42
CA GLN A 561 9.66 11.64 -3.33
C GLN A 561 10.87 12.41 -3.89
N PHE A 562 10.64 13.62 -4.40
CA PHE A 562 11.68 14.54 -4.86
C PHE A 562 12.02 15.58 -3.79
N HIS A 563 11.01 16.30 -3.30
CA HIS A 563 11.18 17.35 -2.29
C HIS A 563 11.31 16.73 -0.90
N GLY A 564 12.36 17.13 -0.18
CA GLY A 564 12.61 16.69 1.19
C GLY A 564 12.14 17.70 2.24
N ARG A 565 11.56 18.84 1.86
CA ARG A 565 11.04 19.86 2.77
C ARG A 565 10.00 20.73 2.06
N ARG A 566 9.18 21.45 2.81
CA ARG A 566 8.07 22.24 2.23
C ARG A 566 8.54 23.53 1.60
N THR A 567 9.63 24.13 2.08
CA THR A 567 10.24 25.34 1.47
C THR A 567 10.79 25.12 0.05
N ASP A 568 11.01 23.87 -0.38
CA ASP A 568 11.39 23.57 -1.76
C ASP A 568 10.19 23.59 -2.73
N VAL A 569 8.96 23.50 -2.20
CA VAL A 569 7.74 23.59 -3.02
C VAL A 569 7.50 25.06 -3.38
N PRO A 570 7.24 25.39 -4.65
CA PRO A 570 6.92 26.75 -5.05
C PRO A 570 5.80 27.38 -4.22
N LYS A 571 5.78 28.72 -4.21
CA LYS A 571 4.79 29.53 -3.47
C LYS A 571 4.72 29.22 -1.97
N TYR A 572 5.80 28.75 -1.37
CA TYR A 572 5.88 28.56 0.10
C TYR A 572 5.57 29.82 0.91
N CYS A 573 5.73 31.02 0.35
CA CYS A 573 5.25 32.24 0.97
C CYS A 573 3.75 32.20 1.34
N ASP A 574 2.93 31.48 0.59
CA ASP A 574 1.48 31.36 0.82
C ASP A 574 1.17 30.51 2.07
N ALA A 575 2.11 29.66 2.50
CA ALA A 575 2.02 28.86 3.72
C ALA A 575 2.39 29.64 4.99
N GLN A 576 3.01 30.81 4.88
CA GLN A 576 3.51 31.58 6.03
C GLN A 576 2.44 31.86 7.10
N PRO A 577 1.19 32.23 6.77
CA PRO A 577 0.14 32.41 7.77
C PRO A 577 -0.13 31.15 8.60
N SER A 578 -0.08 29.97 7.97
CA SER A 578 -0.23 28.66 8.63
C SER A 578 0.92 28.45 9.63
N VAL A 579 2.15 28.72 9.19
CA VAL A 579 3.38 28.56 9.98
C VAL A 579 3.38 29.50 11.18
N ASP A 580 3.00 30.76 10.98
CA ASP A 580 2.93 31.77 12.04
C ASP A 580 1.88 31.41 13.08
N MET A 581 0.73 30.88 12.66
CA MET A 581 -0.32 30.41 13.58
C MET A 581 0.15 29.21 14.40
N ARG A 582 0.80 28.22 13.78
CA ARG A 582 1.38 27.08 14.52
C ARG A 582 2.42 27.53 15.54
N LYS A 583 3.21 28.56 15.23
CA LYS A 583 4.16 29.17 16.17
C LYS A 583 3.44 29.92 17.30
N LYS A 584 2.41 30.71 16.99
CA LYS A 584 1.59 31.43 18.00
C LYS A 584 0.98 30.46 19.01
N TYR A 585 0.51 29.30 18.56
CA TYR A 585 -0.21 28.32 19.36
C TYR A 585 0.64 27.12 19.81
N GLU A 586 1.97 27.18 19.67
CA GLU A 586 2.89 26.08 20.02
C GLU A 586 2.63 25.45 21.40
N PRO A 587 2.37 26.20 22.49
CA PRO A 587 2.09 25.60 23.80
C PRO A 587 0.84 24.70 23.82
N MET A 588 -0.18 25.02 23.03
CA MET A 588 -1.43 24.24 22.92
C MET A 588 -1.24 23.01 22.04
N LEU A 589 -0.44 23.13 20.99
CA LEU A 589 -0.13 22.01 20.09
C LEU A 589 0.80 21.01 20.78
N GLY A 590 1.70 21.47 21.66
CA GLY A 590 2.63 20.59 22.39
C GLY A 590 3.65 19.89 21.50
N VAL A 591 3.76 20.29 20.23
CA VAL A 591 4.75 19.78 19.27
C VAL A 591 5.99 20.66 19.37
N LYS A 592 7.13 20.08 19.70
CA LYS A 592 8.40 20.82 19.61
C LYS A 592 8.68 21.18 18.14
N PRO A 593 9.13 22.40 17.82
CA PRO A 593 9.59 22.73 16.48
C PRO A 593 10.89 21.95 16.22
N ALA A 594 10.78 20.75 15.65
CA ALA A 594 11.89 20.17 14.92
C ALA A 594 12.26 21.15 13.79
N ASN A 595 13.54 21.28 13.44
CA ASN A 595 13.91 22.01 12.23
C ASN A 595 13.52 21.14 11.01
N ILE A 596 12.21 21.13 10.71
CA ILE A 596 11.60 20.33 9.65
C ILE A 596 12.09 20.73 8.25
N GLU A 597 12.69 21.92 8.13
CA GLU A 597 13.22 22.47 6.89
C GLU A 597 14.74 22.24 6.71
N TYR A 598 15.39 21.58 7.66
CA TYR A 598 16.80 21.21 7.53
C TYR A 598 16.99 20.13 6.46
N LEU A 599 17.97 20.37 5.58
CA LEU A 599 18.54 19.42 4.62
C LEU A 599 20.07 19.51 4.70
N PRO A 600 20.80 18.44 4.33
CA PRO A 600 22.26 18.51 4.27
C PRO A 600 22.69 19.38 3.08
N ASP A 601 23.90 19.93 3.09
CA ASP A 601 24.38 20.71 1.94
C ASP A 601 24.46 19.85 0.69
N LEU A 602 24.18 20.45 -0.48
CA LEU A 602 24.39 19.77 -1.76
C LEU A 602 25.88 19.51 -1.96
N PRO A 603 26.32 18.25 -2.11
CA PRO A 603 27.72 17.97 -2.37
C PRO A 603 28.14 18.60 -3.71
N SER A 604 29.31 19.23 -3.74
CA SER A 604 29.87 19.87 -4.94
C SER A 604 31.16 19.18 -5.39
N GLY A 605 31.51 19.32 -6.67
CA GLY A 605 32.76 18.77 -7.21
C GLY A 605 32.80 17.24 -7.33
N ILE A 606 31.64 16.57 -7.38
CA ILE A 606 31.57 15.12 -7.59
C ILE A 606 32.15 14.78 -8.97
N THR A 607 33.16 13.93 -9.00
CA THR A 607 33.73 13.42 -10.26
C THR A 607 33.03 12.12 -10.64
N ALA A 608 32.44 12.09 -11.84
CA ALA A 608 31.81 10.89 -12.37
C ALA A 608 32.86 9.79 -12.62
N VAL A 609 32.63 8.61 -12.05
CA VAL A 609 33.45 7.43 -12.23
C VAL A 609 32.95 6.68 -13.46
N LYS A 610 33.84 6.44 -14.42
CA LYS A 610 33.52 5.56 -15.55
C LYS A 610 33.60 4.11 -15.09
N PRO A 611 32.52 3.31 -15.20
CA PRO A 611 32.55 1.94 -14.74
C PRO A 611 33.49 1.09 -15.61
N VAL A 612 34.11 0.09 -14.97
CA VAL A 612 34.95 -0.88 -15.68
C VAL A 612 34.03 -1.95 -16.26
N ALA A 613 34.02 -2.06 -17.59
CA ALA A 613 33.20 -3.05 -18.28
C ALA A 613 33.54 -4.46 -17.76
N LEU A 614 32.50 -5.18 -17.35
CA LEU A 614 32.62 -6.58 -16.94
C LEU A 614 33.09 -7.41 -18.14
N LYS A 615 34.09 -8.26 -17.91
CA LYS A 615 34.61 -9.19 -18.92
C LYS A 615 33.90 -10.53 -18.75
N ALA A 616 33.33 -11.05 -19.83
CA ALA A 616 32.88 -12.43 -19.91
C ALA A 616 33.36 -13.03 -21.23
N ASP A 617 33.52 -14.35 -21.25
CA ASP A 617 33.80 -15.06 -22.48
C ASP A 617 32.56 -15.02 -23.39
N THR A 618 32.79 -14.62 -24.63
CA THR A 618 31.76 -14.43 -25.66
C THR A 618 31.81 -15.53 -26.72
N ALA A 619 32.68 -16.53 -26.56
CA ALA A 619 32.68 -17.71 -27.39
C ALA A 619 31.34 -18.44 -27.24
N THR A 620 30.75 -18.81 -28.38
CA THR A 620 29.53 -19.63 -28.42
C THR A 620 29.96 -21.08 -28.61
N PRO A 621 29.65 -21.99 -27.66
CA PRO A 621 29.92 -23.41 -27.83
C PRO A 621 29.20 -23.98 -29.06
N VAL A 622 29.84 -24.94 -29.73
CA VAL A 622 29.20 -25.68 -30.84
C VAL A 622 28.56 -26.93 -30.27
N VAL A 623 27.24 -27.06 -30.44
CA VAL A 623 26.47 -28.24 -30.04
C VAL A 623 26.00 -28.96 -31.30
N LYS A 624 26.25 -30.27 -31.36
CA LYS A 624 25.88 -31.09 -32.52
C LYS A 624 24.37 -31.06 -32.74
N ASP A 625 23.97 -30.88 -34.00
CA ASP A 625 22.57 -30.88 -34.47
C ASP A 625 21.70 -29.76 -33.87
N TRP A 626 22.26 -28.74 -33.21
CA TRP A 626 21.54 -27.58 -32.66
C TRP A 626 22.02 -26.27 -33.33
N PRO A 627 21.14 -25.30 -33.64
CA PRO A 627 19.69 -25.29 -33.40
C PRO A 627 18.90 -26.23 -34.32
N PHE A 628 17.75 -26.71 -33.84
CA PHE A 628 16.86 -27.61 -34.59
C PHE A 628 16.03 -26.90 -35.64
N HIS A 629 15.76 -25.61 -35.46
CA HIS A 629 15.07 -24.78 -36.44
C HIS A 629 15.44 -23.32 -36.26
N HIS A 630 15.14 -22.52 -37.29
CA HIS A 630 15.17 -21.05 -37.20
C HIS A 630 13.74 -20.53 -37.39
N PRO A 631 13.19 -19.75 -36.43
CA PRO A 631 11.78 -19.33 -36.46
C PRO A 631 11.37 -18.55 -37.73
N ASN A 632 12.32 -17.86 -38.37
CA ASN A 632 12.07 -17.06 -39.58
C ASN A 632 12.06 -17.88 -40.89
N LYS A 633 12.22 -19.22 -40.84
CA LYS A 633 12.14 -20.10 -42.03
C LYS A 633 10.77 -20.80 -42.02
N LYS A 634 10.06 -20.74 -43.17
CA LYS A 634 8.62 -21.03 -43.39
C LYS A 634 8.02 -22.36 -42.89
N VAL A 635 8.76 -23.24 -42.22
CA VAL A 635 8.27 -24.56 -41.81
C VAL A 635 8.35 -24.68 -40.29
N LEU A 636 7.32 -24.17 -39.60
CA LEU A 636 7.22 -24.16 -38.13
C LEU A 636 6.81 -25.52 -37.54
N TYR A 637 6.21 -26.43 -38.31
CA TYR A 637 5.65 -27.68 -37.78
C TYR A 637 6.16 -28.97 -38.45
N GLU A 638 6.90 -28.88 -39.57
CA GLU A 638 7.58 -30.02 -40.20
C GLU A 638 9.11 -29.80 -40.14
N GLY A 639 9.76 -30.25 -39.07
CA GLY A 639 11.20 -30.03 -38.91
C GLY A 639 11.84 -30.80 -37.75
N PRO A 640 13.17 -30.74 -37.58
CA PRO A 640 13.90 -31.54 -36.59
C PRO A 640 13.40 -31.37 -35.15
N ALA A 641 12.92 -30.18 -34.77
CA ALA A 641 12.37 -29.92 -33.43
C ALA A 641 11.01 -30.60 -33.19
N SER A 642 10.07 -30.50 -34.14
CA SER A 642 8.77 -31.18 -34.04
C SER A 642 8.94 -32.70 -34.17
N ASN A 643 9.79 -33.17 -35.08
CA ASN A 643 10.11 -34.59 -35.24
C ASN A 643 10.71 -35.21 -33.97
N LYS A 644 11.53 -34.46 -33.22
CA LYS A 644 12.07 -34.92 -31.93
C LYS A 644 10.98 -35.16 -30.89
N GLN A 645 9.95 -34.32 -30.82
CA GLN A 645 8.83 -34.51 -29.90
C GLN A 645 7.87 -35.59 -30.39
N LEU A 646 7.50 -35.58 -31.68
CA LEU A 646 6.65 -36.61 -32.29
C LEU A 646 7.27 -38.02 -32.15
N GLY A 647 8.61 -38.12 -32.22
CA GLY A 647 9.35 -39.35 -32.00
C GLY A 647 9.24 -39.93 -30.57
N LEU A 648 8.74 -39.17 -29.59
CA LEU A 648 8.46 -39.66 -28.24
C LEU A 648 7.16 -40.48 -28.16
N GLY A 649 6.33 -40.46 -29.22
CA GLY A 649 5.01 -41.09 -29.21
C GLY A 649 4.01 -40.27 -28.38
N PHE A 650 3.62 -40.78 -27.21
CA PHE A 650 2.69 -40.10 -26.32
C PHE A 650 3.39 -38.94 -25.60
N TYR A 651 3.17 -37.71 -26.06
CA TYR A 651 3.82 -36.49 -25.55
C TYR A 651 2.87 -35.50 -24.85
N GLN A 652 1.56 -35.77 -24.79
CA GLN A 652 0.59 -34.99 -24.02
C GLN A 652 -0.01 -35.87 -22.93
N LEU A 653 -0.07 -35.41 -21.69
CA LEU A 653 -0.61 -36.15 -20.55
C LEU A 653 -1.52 -35.24 -19.75
N ASN A 654 -2.79 -35.60 -19.63
CA ASN A 654 -3.74 -34.96 -18.74
C ASN A 654 -3.88 -35.80 -17.46
N ILE A 655 -3.74 -35.17 -16.30
CA ILE A 655 -3.96 -35.81 -14.99
C ILE A 655 -5.14 -35.11 -14.31
N PRO A 656 -6.32 -35.75 -14.22
CA PRO A 656 -7.45 -35.18 -13.49
C PRO A 656 -7.16 -35.17 -11.98
N LEU A 657 -7.44 -34.03 -11.33
CA LEU A 657 -7.31 -33.87 -9.87
C LEU A 657 -8.69 -33.79 -9.20
N THR A 658 -9.67 -33.22 -9.90
CA THR A 658 -11.08 -33.22 -9.54
C THR A 658 -11.93 -33.46 -10.79
N GLU A 659 -13.26 -33.39 -10.67
CA GLU A 659 -14.17 -33.44 -11.83
C GLU A 659 -14.00 -32.25 -12.79
N LYS A 660 -13.44 -31.11 -12.31
CA LYS A 660 -13.34 -29.86 -13.07
C LYS A 660 -11.92 -29.37 -13.30
N VAL A 661 -10.97 -29.83 -12.49
CA VAL A 661 -9.59 -29.36 -12.49
C VAL A 661 -8.65 -30.52 -12.83
N SER A 662 -7.80 -30.31 -13.83
CA SER A 662 -6.75 -31.24 -14.26
C SER A 662 -5.46 -30.50 -14.51
N ILE A 663 -4.34 -31.22 -14.51
CA ILE A 663 -3.06 -30.68 -14.96
C ILE A 663 -2.67 -31.30 -16.31
N ASP A 664 -2.38 -30.43 -17.27
CA ASP A 664 -1.89 -30.81 -18.60
C ASP A 664 -0.36 -30.73 -18.63
N LEU A 665 0.27 -31.82 -19.04
CA LEU A 665 1.71 -31.97 -19.13
C LEU A 665 2.12 -32.28 -20.57
N ILE A 666 3.28 -31.75 -20.96
CA ILE A 666 3.92 -31.97 -22.24
C ILE A 666 5.26 -32.66 -22.04
N LYS A 667 5.52 -33.72 -22.80
CA LYS A 667 6.81 -34.42 -22.80
C LYS A 667 7.82 -33.67 -23.66
N VAL A 668 8.90 -33.23 -23.03
CA VAL A 668 10.02 -32.52 -23.64
C VAL A 668 11.13 -33.52 -23.97
N PRO A 669 11.67 -33.55 -25.21
CA PRO A 669 12.70 -34.49 -25.60
C PRO A 669 14.06 -34.22 -24.92
N ALA A 670 14.84 -35.26 -24.72
CA ALA A 670 16.26 -35.15 -24.35
C ALA A 670 17.08 -34.51 -25.49
N GLY A 671 18.21 -33.90 -25.15
CA GLY A 671 19.10 -33.29 -26.13
C GLY A 671 20.13 -32.36 -25.50
N SER A 672 20.86 -31.63 -26.36
CA SER A 672 21.83 -30.64 -25.91
C SER A 672 21.57 -29.31 -26.61
N PHE A 673 21.90 -28.21 -25.93
CA PHE A 673 21.75 -26.86 -26.44
C PHE A 673 22.80 -25.92 -25.86
N VAL A 674 22.87 -24.72 -26.43
CA VAL A 674 23.65 -23.62 -25.85
C VAL A 674 22.75 -22.83 -24.92
N MET A 675 23.03 -22.92 -23.62
CA MET A 675 22.37 -22.15 -22.57
C MET A 675 23.01 -20.77 -22.41
N GLY A 676 22.19 -19.76 -22.15
CA GLY A 676 22.63 -18.36 -22.01
C GLY A 676 22.67 -17.59 -23.32
N SER A 677 23.06 -16.33 -23.24
CA SER A 677 23.16 -15.42 -24.39
C SER A 677 24.30 -14.42 -24.21
N LYS A 678 24.48 -13.53 -25.18
CA LYS A 678 25.42 -12.40 -25.11
C LYS A 678 24.73 -11.08 -24.73
N ASN A 679 23.45 -11.13 -24.40
CA ASN A 679 22.62 -9.94 -24.16
C ASN A 679 22.95 -9.31 -22.80
N GLN A 680 23.21 -10.13 -21.78
CA GLN A 680 23.54 -9.69 -20.43
C GLN A 680 24.75 -10.46 -19.87
N ILE A 681 25.42 -9.85 -18.88
CA ILE A 681 26.64 -10.42 -18.29
C ILE A 681 26.36 -11.70 -17.48
N ASP A 682 25.22 -11.76 -16.80
CA ASP A 682 24.78 -12.89 -15.97
C ASP A 682 24.20 -14.05 -16.79
N GLU A 683 24.14 -13.89 -18.10
CA GLU A 683 23.80 -14.91 -19.10
C GLU A 683 25.06 -15.48 -19.80
N MET A 684 26.25 -14.99 -19.43
CA MET A 684 27.54 -15.37 -20.01
C MET A 684 28.50 -16.01 -18.99
N PRO A 685 29.41 -16.91 -19.43
CA PRO A 685 29.54 -17.40 -20.80
C PRO A 685 28.42 -18.36 -21.19
N GLN A 686 28.11 -18.34 -22.50
CA GLN A 686 27.22 -19.34 -23.08
C GLN A 686 27.82 -20.73 -22.87
N THR A 687 26.99 -21.68 -22.42
CA THR A 687 27.47 -23.00 -22.00
C THR A 687 26.73 -24.10 -22.75
N ALA A 688 27.44 -25.12 -23.23
CA ALA A 688 26.80 -26.31 -23.78
C ALA A 688 26.22 -27.13 -22.62
N VAL A 689 24.91 -27.34 -22.63
CA VAL A 689 24.18 -28.08 -21.59
C VAL A 689 23.45 -29.26 -22.21
N ALA A 690 23.48 -30.40 -21.53
CA ALA A 690 22.76 -31.61 -21.91
C ALA A 690 21.57 -31.83 -20.96
N ILE A 691 20.43 -32.17 -21.54
CA ILE A 691 19.25 -32.69 -20.85
C ILE A 691 19.22 -34.18 -21.16
N ASP A 692 19.68 -34.99 -20.21
CA ASP A 692 19.97 -36.42 -20.43
C ASP A 692 18.72 -37.28 -20.67
N LYS A 693 17.58 -36.88 -20.10
CA LYS A 693 16.32 -37.62 -20.16
C LYS A 693 15.18 -36.70 -20.57
N SER A 694 14.23 -37.25 -21.33
CA SER A 694 12.95 -36.58 -21.53
C SER A 694 12.23 -36.43 -20.19
N TYR A 695 11.50 -35.34 -20.03
CA TYR A 695 10.72 -35.06 -18.82
C TYR A 695 9.38 -34.46 -19.21
N TRP A 696 8.43 -34.49 -18.29
CA TRP A 696 7.12 -33.89 -18.47
C TRP A 696 7.12 -32.51 -17.80
N ILE A 697 6.61 -31.48 -18.48
CA ILE A 697 6.47 -30.13 -17.94
C ILE A 697 5.02 -29.66 -18.08
N GLY A 698 4.56 -28.82 -17.16
CA GLY A 698 3.28 -28.11 -17.28
C GLY A 698 3.14 -27.44 -18.64
N LYS A 699 2.05 -27.77 -19.35
CA LYS A 699 1.68 -27.12 -20.62
C LYS A 699 1.54 -25.61 -20.44
N PHE A 700 0.97 -25.23 -19.30
CA PHE A 700 0.71 -23.87 -18.84
C PHE A 700 1.37 -23.64 -17.48
N GLU A 701 1.43 -22.39 -17.05
CA GLU A 701 1.66 -22.03 -15.65
C GLU A 701 0.54 -22.61 -14.76
N VAL A 702 0.84 -22.80 -13.47
CA VAL A 702 -0.18 -23.18 -12.49
C VAL A 702 -1.20 -22.04 -12.34
N THR A 703 -2.48 -22.32 -12.54
CA THR A 703 -3.56 -21.33 -12.43
C THR A 703 -4.01 -21.13 -10.99
N ASN A 704 -4.74 -20.05 -10.71
CA ASN A 704 -5.34 -19.81 -9.40
C ASN A 704 -6.32 -20.93 -8.99
N GLU A 705 -7.13 -21.45 -9.93
CA GLU A 705 -8.05 -22.55 -9.64
C GLU A 705 -7.31 -23.84 -9.25
N LEU A 706 -6.21 -24.15 -9.95
CA LEU A 706 -5.38 -25.30 -9.63
C LEU A 706 -4.65 -25.11 -8.29
N TYR A 707 -4.09 -23.92 -8.04
CA TYR A 707 -3.41 -23.62 -6.78
C TYR A 707 -4.35 -23.63 -5.57
N ALA A 708 -5.61 -23.22 -5.75
CA ALA A 708 -6.63 -23.22 -4.69
C ALA A 708 -6.95 -24.63 -4.15
N LEU A 709 -6.63 -25.70 -4.89
CA LEU A 709 -6.71 -27.07 -4.38
C LEU A 709 -5.66 -27.37 -3.29
N TYR A 710 -4.53 -26.66 -3.32
CA TYR A 710 -3.47 -26.72 -2.31
C TYR A 710 -3.69 -25.69 -1.19
N ASP A 711 -3.94 -24.42 -1.55
CA ASP A 711 -4.20 -23.33 -0.62
C ASP A 711 -5.39 -22.47 -1.08
N ALA A 712 -6.57 -22.81 -0.57
CA ALA A 712 -7.81 -22.09 -0.86
C ALA A 712 -7.88 -20.66 -0.28
N GLN A 713 -6.92 -20.26 0.57
CA GLN A 713 -6.85 -18.91 1.14
C GLN A 713 -5.91 -17.98 0.37
N HIS A 714 -5.17 -18.51 -0.61
CA HIS A 714 -4.28 -17.70 -1.42
C HIS A 714 -5.06 -16.69 -2.26
N ASP A 715 -4.51 -15.49 -2.37
CA ASP A 715 -5.06 -14.40 -3.17
C ASP A 715 -3.93 -13.73 -3.94
N SER A 716 -3.94 -13.88 -5.27
CA SER A 716 -3.02 -13.19 -6.17
C SER A 716 -3.25 -11.68 -6.28
N ARG A 717 -4.27 -11.15 -5.57
CA ARG A 717 -4.59 -9.72 -5.42
C ARG A 717 -5.00 -9.06 -6.73
N THR A 718 -4.94 -7.72 -6.75
CA THR A 718 -5.24 -6.87 -7.89
C THR A 718 -4.10 -5.88 -8.15
N GLU A 719 -3.97 -5.42 -9.39
CA GLU A 719 -3.13 -4.26 -9.72
C GLU A 719 -3.97 -3.00 -9.90
N TYR A 720 -3.37 -1.84 -9.70
CA TYR A 720 -4.04 -0.53 -9.76
C TYR A 720 -3.33 0.37 -10.78
N ARG A 721 -4.05 1.33 -11.35
CA ARG A 721 -3.50 2.33 -12.28
C ARG A 721 -2.84 3.50 -11.52
N HIS A 722 -2.17 4.38 -12.25
CA HIS A 722 -1.69 5.64 -11.67
C HIS A 722 -2.83 6.66 -11.65
N GLY A 723 -2.73 7.63 -10.74
CA GLY A 723 -3.76 8.64 -10.59
C GLY A 723 -5.00 8.15 -9.85
N TYR A 724 -5.99 9.04 -9.72
CA TYR A 724 -7.21 8.72 -8.98
C TYR A 724 -8.04 7.59 -9.59
N GLN A 725 -8.53 6.70 -8.72
CA GLN A 725 -9.35 5.51 -8.95
C GLN A 725 -10.49 5.48 -7.92
N PHE A 726 -11.54 6.26 -8.16
CA PHE A 726 -12.69 6.35 -7.26
C PHE A 726 -13.42 5.01 -7.17
N GLY A 727 -13.51 4.44 -5.96
CA GLY A 727 -14.46 3.36 -5.65
C GLY A 727 -14.23 2.04 -6.38
N ARG A 728 -12.98 1.65 -6.66
CA ARG A 728 -12.65 0.37 -7.30
C ARG A 728 -11.53 -0.36 -6.55
N LEU A 729 -11.60 -1.69 -6.52
CA LEU A 729 -10.58 -2.55 -5.92
C LEU A 729 -9.28 -2.61 -6.76
N GLY A 730 -9.41 -2.80 -8.08
CA GLY A 730 -8.29 -2.86 -9.01
C GLY A 730 -8.60 -3.71 -10.25
N TYR A 731 -7.55 -4.22 -10.89
CA TYR A 731 -7.57 -5.20 -11.99
C TYR A 731 -7.14 -6.56 -11.44
N PRO A 732 -8.00 -7.58 -11.50
CA PRO A 732 -7.74 -8.85 -10.82
C PRO A 732 -6.59 -9.62 -11.47
N LEU A 733 -5.76 -10.21 -10.61
CA LEU A 733 -4.77 -11.24 -10.95
C LEU A 733 -5.18 -12.63 -10.39
N ASN A 734 -6.34 -12.69 -9.71
CA ASN A 734 -6.81 -13.86 -8.97
C ASN A 734 -8.03 -14.56 -9.62
N LYS A 735 -8.29 -14.37 -10.93
CA LYS A 735 -9.35 -15.13 -11.63
C LYS A 735 -8.94 -16.60 -11.77
N PRO A 736 -9.90 -17.55 -11.81
CA PRO A 736 -9.63 -18.99 -11.87
C PRO A 736 -8.59 -19.41 -12.91
N ASP A 737 -8.73 -18.93 -14.16
CA ASP A 737 -7.86 -19.30 -15.28
C ASP A 737 -6.58 -18.46 -15.40
N GLN A 738 -6.42 -17.41 -14.59
CA GLN A 738 -5.18 -16.64 -14.56
C GLN A 738 -4.09 -17.45 -13.85
N PRO A 739 -2.81 -17.28 -14.24
CA PRO A 739 -1.70 -17.87 -13.52
C PRO A 739 -1.64 -17.35 -12.08
N VAL A 740 -1.30 -18.23 -11.15
CA VAL A 740 -1.07 -17.85 -9.76
C VAL A 740 0.19 -16.99 -9.65
N VAL A 741 0.08 -15.86 -8.97
CA VAL A 741 1.20 -14.94 -8.64
C VAL A 741 1.21 -14.57 -7.17
N ARG A 742 2.25 -13.86 -6.70
CA ARG A 742 2.48 -13.57 -5.27
C ARG A 742 2.64 -14.85 -4.44
N VAL A 743 3.19 -15.88 -5.06
CA VAL A 743 3.64 -17.11 -4.41
C VAL A 743 5.16 -17.05 -4.29
N SER A 744 5.68 -17.51 -3.16
CA SER A 744 7.12 -17.64 -2.98
C SER A 744 7.64 -18.93 -3.65
N TRP A 745 8.96 -19.04 -3.82
CA TRP A 745 9.55 -20.30 -4.28
C TRP A 745 9.26 -21.45 -3.31
N GLU A 746 9.25 -21.15 -2.00
CA GLU A 746 8.90 -22.12 -0.95
C GLU A 746 7.43 -22.58 -1.07
N ASP A 747 6.51 -21.66 -1.34
CA ASP A 747 5.10 -21.98 -1.60
C ASP A 747 4.95 -22.87 -2.85
N ALA A 748 5.65 -22.55 -3.93
CA ALA A 748 5.63 -23.30 -5.18
C ALA A 748 6.21 -24.73 -5.02
N MET A 749 7.28 -24.89 -4.25
CA MET A 749 7.81 -26.21 -3.88
C MET A 749 6.84 -26.98 -2.95
N GLY A 750 6.15 -26.27 -2.05
CA GLY A 750 5.06 -26.83 -1.23
C GLY A 750 3.93 -27.40 -2.09
N PHE A 751 3.50 -26.64 -3.11
CA PHE A 751 2.53 -27.11 -4.12
C PHE A 751 3.04 -28.35 -4.88
N CYS A 752 4.30 -28.35 -5.34
CA CYS A 752 4.87 -29.51 -6.05
C CYS A 752 4.87 -30.77 -5.18
N LYS A 753 5.20 -30.63 -3.89
CA LYS A 753 5.15 -31.73 -2.92
C LYS A 753 3.73 -32.24 -2.75
N TRP A 754 2.76 -31.35 -2.52
CA TRP A 754 1.35 -31.71 -2.43
C TRP A 754 0.84 -32.42 -3.69
N LEU A 755 1.17 -31.88 -4.87
CA LEU A 755 0.78 -32.46 -6.15
C LEU A 755 1.36 -33.88 -6.32
N SER A 756 2.58 -34.10 -5.82
CA SER A 756 3.20 -35.42 -5.81
C SER A 756 2.43 -36.42 -4.95
N GLU A 757 2.01 -35.98 -3.76
CA GLU A 757 1.25 -36.80 -2.80
C GLU A 757 -0.13 -37.20 -3.35
N VAL A 758 -0.85 -36.27 -3.98
CA VAL A 758 -2.22 -36.55 -4.49
C VAL A 758 -2.24 -37.36 -5.78
N THR A 759 -1.17 -37.30 -6.59
CA THR A 759 -1.09 -38.03 -7.87
C THR A 759 -0.32 -39.35 -7.78
N GLY A 760 0.50 -39.53 -6.74
CA GLY A 760 1.48 -40.63 -6.65
C GLY A 760 2.61 -40.53 -7.68
N LYS A 761 2.77 -39.37 -8.34
CA LYS A 761 3.88 -39.05 -9.25
C LYS A 761 4.85 -38.10 -8.55
N THR A 762 6.05 -37.92 -9.08
CA THR A 762 7.03 -37.01 -8.48
C THR A 762 7.06 -35.70 -9.25
N PHE A 763 6.65 -34.61 -8.60
CA PHE A 763 6.65 -33.25 -9.14
C PHE A 763 7.67 -32.35 -8.43
N THR A 764 8.25 -31.43 -9.19
CA THR A 764 9.16 -30.38 -8.73
C THR A 764 9.05 -29.15 -9.63
N LEU A 765 9.65 -28.03 -9.26
CA LEU A 765 9.92 -26.95 -10.21
C LEU A 765 10.94 -27.39 -11.28
N PRO A 766 10.86 -26.87 -12.52
CA PRO A 766 11.90 -27.11 -13.53
C PRO A 766 13.24 -26.56 -13.05
N THR A 767 14.34 -27.27 -13.33
CA THR A 767 15.67 -26.63 -13.23
C THR A 767 15.76 -25.48 -14.22
N GLU A 768 16.65 -24.52 -13.97
CA GLU A 768 16.89 -23.41 -14.88
C GLU A 768 17.22 -23.88 -16.31
N ALA A 769 17.98 -24.99 -16.44
CA ALA A 769 18.32 -25.58 -17.73
C ALA A 769 17.11 -26.25 -18.40
N GLN A 770 16.29 -26.98 -17.64
CA GLN A 770 15.04 -27.56 -18.16
C GLN A 770 14.09 -26.47 -18.64
N TRP A 771 13.96 -25.38 -17.88
CA TRP A 771 13.11 -24.27 -18.27
C TRP A 771 13.59 -23.63 -19.58
N GLU A 772 14.88 -23.28 -19.69
CA GLU A 772 15.41 -22.64 -20.90
C GLU A 772 15.35 -23.57 -22.12
N TRP A 773 15.61 -24.87 -21.94
CA TRP A 773 15.47 -25.87 -22.99
C TRP A 773 14.03 -25.94 -23.53
N ALA A 774 13.05 -26.05 -22.62
CA ALA A 774 11.64 -26.06 -22.95
C ALA A 774 11.19 -24.75 -23.62
N CYS A 775 11.70 -23.61 -23.14
CA CYS A 775 11.39 -22.28 -23.66
C CYS A 775 11.87 -22.13 -25.11
N ARG A 776 13.13 -22.46 -25.37
CA ARG A 776 13.77 -22.38 -26.69
C ARG A 776 13.15 -23.31 -27.71
N ALA A 777 12.71 -24.50 -27.27
CA ALA A 777 12.16 -25.55 -28.12
C ALA A 777 13.01 -25.82 -29.39
N GLY A 778 14.33 -25.82 -29.23
CA GLY A 778 15.29 -26.02 -30.31
C GLY A 778 15.75 -24.78 -31.09
N SER A 779 15.27 -23.59 -30.75
CA SER A 779 15.77 -22.32 -31.32
C SER A 779 17.03 -21.80 -30.62
N ALA A 780 17.89 -21.11 -31.37
CA ALA A 780 19.03 -20.34 -30.87
C ALA A 780 18.74 -18.84 -30.71
N THR A 781 17.55 -18.36 -31.09
CA THR A 781 17.19 -16.94 -31.03
C THR A 781 16.75 -16.50 -29.62
N ASP A 782 16.51 -15.20 -29.44
CA ASP A 782 16.07 -14.64 -28.16
C ASP A 782 14.70 -15.20 -27.73
N PHE A 783 13.77 -15.34 -28.67
CA PHE A 783 12.47 -15.98 -28.47
C PHE A 783 12.36 -17.25 -29.31
N SER A 784 11.52 -18.20 -28.89
CA SER A 784 11.19 -19.39 -29.69
C SER A 784 10.51 -19.04 -31.03
N PHE A 785 9.95 -17.84 -31.15
CA PHE A 785 9.31 -17.33 -32.37
C PHE A 785 10.15 -16.30 -33.14
N GLY A 786 11.34 -15.92 -32.68
CA GLY A 786 12.20 -14.97 -33.40
C GLY A 786 13.31 -14.31 -32.57
N GLY A 787 13.98 -13.31 -33.15
CA GLY A 787 14.98 -12.49 -32.44
C GLY A 787 14.36 -11.34 -31.65
N SER A 788 15.18 -10.51 -30.99
CA SER A 788 14.77 -9.39 -30.12
C SER A 788 13.70 -8.43 -30.67
N GLY A 789 13.59 -8.27 -32.00
CA GLY A 789 12.59 -7.40 -32.65
C GLY A 789 11.40 -8.14 -33.26
N ALA A 790 11.18 -9.40 -32.91
CA ALA A 790 10.06 -10.19 -33.42
C ALA A 790 8.72 -9.72 -32.85
N ASP A 791 7.67 -9.77 -33.68
CA ASP A 791 6.29 -9.48 -33.27
C ASP A 791 5.78 -10.56 -32.30
N PHE A 792 5.63 -10.18 -31.04
CA PHE A 792 5.18 -11.06 -29.96
C PHE A 792 3.66 -11.08 -29.77
N THR A 793 2.90 -10.28 -30.53
CA THR A 793 1.44 -10.06 -30.35
C THR A 793 0.64 -11.35 -30.16
N ASN A 794 0.99 -12.42 -30.89
CA ASN A 794 0.29 -13.70 -30.84
C ASN A 794 0.96 -14.76 -29.94
N TYR A 795 2.09 -14.43 -29.30
CA TYR A 795 2.98 -15.40 -28.65
C TYR A 795 3.24 -15.11 -27.17
N ALA A 796 3.09 -13.87 -26.70
CA ALA A 796 3.37 -13.52 -25.31
C ALA A 796 2.58 -12.28 -24.86
N ASN A 797 2.14 -12.28 -23.60
CA ASN A 797 1.66 -11.09 -22.88
C ASN A 797 2.85 -10.38 -22.22
N LEU A 798 3.19 -9.18 -22.66
CA LEU A 798 4.39 -8.44 -22.28
C LEU A 798 4.07 -6.97 -21.99
N GLY A 799 5.05 -6.27 -21.40
CA GLY A 799 4.96 -4.84 -21.18
C GLY A 799 5.00 -4.05 -22.49
N ASP A 800 3.83 -3.87 -23.10
CA ASP A 800 3.63 -3.31 -24.43
C ASP A 800 2.78 -2.02 -24.41
N ILE A 801 2.25 -1.60 -25.56
CA ILE A 801 1.47 -0.36 -25.67
C ILE A 801 0.22 -0.34 -24.77
N LYS A 802 -0.30 -1.49 -24.32
CA LYS A 802 -1.42 -1.58 -23.36
C LYS A 802 -1.08 -1.00 -22.01
N LEU A 803 0.18 -1.04 -21.60
CA LEU A 803 0.59 -0.43 -20.34
C LEU A 803 0.42 1.10 -20.33
N LYS A 804 0.19 1.77 -21.48
CA LYS A 804 -0.24 3.19 -21.50
C LYS A 804 -1.55 3.42 -20.76
N GLU A 805 -2.38 2.38 -20.64
CA GLU A 805 -3.65 2.46 -19.92
C GLU A 805 -3.48 2.65 -18.41
N PHE A 806 -2.26 2.49 -17.86
CA PHE A 806 -1.93 2.91 -16.49
C PHE A 806 -2.06 4.43 -16.30
N ALA A 807 -1.82 5.22 -17.35
CA ALA A 807 -2.15 6.64 -17.37
C ALA A 807 -3.66 6.79 -17.55
N SER A 808 -4.38 6.83 -16.42
CA SER A 808 -5.83 6.92 -16.43
C SER A 808 -6.32 8.00 -15.47
N CYS A 809 -7.55 8.43 -15.71
CA CYS A 809 -8.22 9.41 -14.88
C CYS A 809 -9.65 8.92 -14.68
N SER A 810 -9.94 8.43 -13.48
CA SER A 810 -11.32 8.49 -13.00
C SER A 810 -11.52 9.87 -12.36
N SER A 811 -12.72 10.43 -12.46
CA SER A 811 -13.05 11.69 -11.80
C SER A 811 -14.32 11.47 -10.98
N PHE A 812 -14.58 12.33 -9.98
CA PHE A 812 -15.82 12.26 -9.20
C PHE A 812 -17.10 12.29 -10.07
N LYS A 813 -17.02 12.79 -11.32
CA LYS A 813 -18.13 12.81 -12.28
C LYS A 813 -18.34 11.47 -13.01
N PHE A 814 -17.33 10.61 -13.08
CA PHE A 814 -17.31 9.34 -13.83
C PHE A 814 -16.74 8.20 -12.97
N TYR A 815 -17.19 8.08 -11.72
CA TYR A 815 -16.65 7.15 -10.73
C TYR A 815 -16.91 5.67 -11.06
N GLU A 816 -17.83 5.35 -11.98
CA GLU A 816 -18.13 3.97 -12.42
C GLU A 816 -17.32 3.54 -13.66
N SER A 817 -16.56 4.45 -14.28
CA SER A 817 -15.79 4.16 -15.50
C SER A 817 -14.38 4.73 -15.42
N VAL A 818 -13.37 3.91 -15.67
CA VAL A 818 -11.99 4.39 -15.83
C VAL A 818 -11.83 4.95 -17.24
N ARG A 819 -11.50 6.23 -17.37
CA ARG A 819 -11.10 6.83 -18.64
C ARG A 819 -9.59 6.74 -18.80
N VAL A 820 -9.12 5.95 -19.76
CA VAL A 820 -7.72 5.99 -20.22
C VAL A 820 -7.45 7.36 -20.84
N ILE A 821 -6.28 7.94 -20.59
CA ILE A 821 -5.88 9.21 -21.20
C ILE A 821 -5.30 8.90 -22.59
N ASP A 822 -6.03 9.25 -23.65
CA ASP A 822 -5.67 8.84 -25.02
C ASP A 822 -4.30 9.39 -25.48
N ASP A 823 -4.03 10.67 -25.19
CA ASP A 823 -2.77 11.37 -25.50
C ASP A 823 -2.04 11.78 -24.22
N ALA A 824 -1.79 10.81 -23.35
CA ALA A 824 -1.03 11.04 -22.12
C ALA A 824 0.39 11.54 -22.45
N ASN A 825 0.84 12.58 -21.74
CA ASN A 825 2.20 13.11 -21.92
C ASN A 825 3.23 12.21 -21.22
N LYS A 826 4.53 12.47 -21.45
CA LYS A 826 5.66 11.70 -20.88
C LYS A 826 5.78 11.72 -19.35
N TYR A 827 4.99 12.54 -18.65
CA TYR A 827 4.96 12.66 -17.19
C TYR A 827 3.79 11.89 -16.56
N ASP A 828 2.69 11.70 -17.30
CA ASP A 828 1.58 10.83 -16.92
C ASP A 828 1.81 9.39 -17.39
N ASP A 829 2.32 9.23 -18.62
CA ASP A 829 2.65 7.96 -19.27
C ASP A 829 4.14 7.64 -19.09
N TRP A 830 4.50 7.14 -17.90
CA TRP A 830 5.91 7.04 -17.49
C TRP A 830 6.44 5.61 -17.32
N ILE A 831 5.58 4.57 -17.32
CA ILE A 831 6.04 3.18 -17.23
C ILE A 831 6.81 2.82 -18.51
N PRO A 832 8.04 2.30 -18.45
CA PRO A 832 8.75 1.83 -19.64
C PRO A 832 8.04 0.63 -20.30
N ARG A 833 7.82 0.68 -21.62
CA ARG A 833 7.13 -0.36 -22.41
C ARG A 833 7.70 -0.50 -23.82
N ASP A 834 7.37 -1.60 -24.51
CA ASP A 834 7.41 -1.62 -25.98
C ASP A 834 6.24 -0.81 -26.53
N THR A 835 6.49 0.03 -27.54
CA THR A 835 5.44 0.87 -28.16
C THR A 835 5.08 0.42 -29.57
N THR A 836 5.59 -0.73 -30.01
CA THR A 836 5.46 -1.22 -31.38
C THR A 836 4.32 -2.22 -31.51
N PHE A 837 4.15 -3.09 -30.52
CA PHE A 837 3.20 -4.19 -30.54
C PHE A 837 2.08 -4.04 -29.50
N ASN A 838 1.01 -4.83 -29.69
CA ASN A 838 -0.18 -4.86 -28.83
C ASN A 838 -0.74 -6.28 -28.76
N ASP A 839 -0.41 -7.01 -27.71
CA ASP A 839 -0.83 -8.38 -27.44
C ASP A 839 -2.27 -8.48 -26.86
N GLY A 840 -2.86 -7.33 -26.53
CA GLY A 840 -4.22 -7.19 -26.03
C GLY A 840 -4.45 -7.57 -24.57
N GLY A 841 -3.41 -7.93 -23.82
CA GLY A 841 -3.44 -8.13 -22.36
C GLY A 841 -3.14 -6.82 -21.61
N PHE A 842 -3.71 -6.63 -20.42
CA PHE A 842 -3.41 -5.46 -19.58
C PHE A 842 -2.69 -5.84 -18.28
N VAL A 843 -3.17 -6.90 -17.65
CA VAL A 843 -2.52 -7.62 -16.55
C VAL A 843 -2.31 -9.07 -16.99
N SER A 844 -2.05 -10.01 -16.08
CA SER A 844 -2.03 -11.43 -16.47
C SER A 844 -3.36 -11.82 -17.13
N GLU A 845 -3.27 -12.74 -18.08
CA GLU A 845 -4.41 -13.24 -18.85
C GLU A 845 -4.57 -14.74 -18.59
N ASN A 846 -5.65 -15.32 -19.11
CA ASN A 846 -5.89 -16.75 -19.00
C ASN A 846 -4.68 -17.54 -19.53
N ALA A 847 -4.21 -18.51 -18.75
CA ALA A 847 -3.10 -19.37 -19.15
C ALA A 847 -3.45 -20.09 -20.47
N GLY A 848 -2.51 -20.12 -21.40
CA GLY A 848 -2.71 -20.69 -22.73
C GLY A 848 -3.36 -19.78 -23.77
N ARG A 849 -3.63 -18.49 -23.44
CA ARG A 849 -4.21 -17.53 -24.39
C ARG A 849 -3.36 -17.34 -25.65
N TYR A 850 -2.04 -17.36 -25.52
CA TYR A 850 -1.10 -17.11 -26.61
C TYR A 850 -0.64 -18.41 -27.27
N ARG A 851 -0.11 -18.33 -28.49
CA ARG A 851 0.32 -19.51 -29.25
C ARG A 851 1.46 -20.24 -28.53
N PRO A 852 1.47 -21.58 -28.57
CA PRO A 852 2.57 -22.34 -28.01
C PRO A 852 3.83 -22.22 -28.87
N ASN A 853 4.96 -22.60 -28.28
CA ASN A 853 6.17 -22.91 -29.04
C ASN A 853 6.02 -24.24 -29.83
N ILE A 854 7.04 -24.62 -30.58
CA ILE A 854 7.02 -25.84 -31.43
C ILE A 854 6.86 -27.15 -30.63
N TRP A 855 7.02 -27.12 -29.31
CA TRP A 855 6.77 -28.26 -28.43
C TRP A 855 5.40 -28.21 -27.74
N ASP A 856 4.45 -27.39 -28.19
CA ASP A 856 3.09 -27.29 -27.61
C ASP A 856 3.08 -26.78 -26.15
N ILE A 857 4.11 -26.03 -25.75
CA ILE A 857 4.20 -25.37 -24.44
C ILE A 857 3.87 -23.89 -24.60
N HIS A 858 2.99 -23.39 -23.75
CA HIS A 858 2.49 -22.02 -23.82
C HIS A 858 3.19 -21.10 -22.82
N ASP A 859 3.08 -19.79 -23.10
CA ASP A 859 3.42 -18.67 -22.22
C ASP A 859 4.88 -18.63 -21.71
N MET A 860 5.78 -19.40 -22.31
CA MET A 860 7.21 -19.45 -21.94
C MET A 860 7.96 -18.10 -22.08
N HIS A 861 7.33 -17.10 -22.72
CA HIS A 861 7.91 -15.78 -22.99
C HIS A 861 7.08 -14.63 -22.42
N GLY A 862 6.04 -14.86 -21.61
CA GLY A 862 5.16 -13.79 -21.17
C GLY A 862 4.13 -14.23 -20.15
N ASN A 863 3.11 -13.40 -19.95
CA ASN A 863 2.06 -13.55 -18.95
C ASN A 863 2.57 -13.36 -17.52
N VAL A 864 3.32 -14.33 -16.98
CA VAL A 864 4.02 -14.21 -15.70
C VAL A 864 5.42 -14.79 -15.80
N ALA A 865 6.37 -14.20 -15.08
CA ALA A 865 7.67 -14.82 -14.92
C ALA A 865 7.54 -16.03 -13.97
N GLU A 866 8.49 -16.96 -13.99
CA GLU A 866 8.34 -18.25 -13.31
C GLU A 866 9.51 -18.62 -12.43
N TRP A 867 9.20 -19.10 -11.22
CA TRP A 867 10.17 -19.75 -10.36
C TRP A 867 10.75 -21.02 -11.00
N THR A 868 12.07 -21.16 -10.89
CA THR A 868 12.78 -22.41 -11.20
C THR A 868 13.33 -23.03 -9.91
N LEU A 869 13.71 -24.31 -9.96
CA LEU A 869 14.35 -25.01 -8.85
C LEU A 869 15.70 -24.38 -8.47
N SER A 870 16.40 -23.79 -9.44
CA SER A 870 17.81 -23.46 -9.33
C SER A 870 18.09 -22.20 -8.51
N SER A 871 19.11 -22.25 -7.66
CA SER A 871 19.77 -21.10 -7.04
C SER A 871 20.42 -20.20 -8.07
N TYR A 872 20.33 -18.88 -7.86
CA TYR A 872 20.95 -17.88 -8.71
C TYR A 872 22.47 -17.86 -8.48
N LYS A 873 23.19 -18.54 -9.38
CA LYS A 873 24.66 -18.60 -9.39
C LYS A 873 25.23 -18.01 -10.69
N PRO A 874 26.49 -17.51 -10.65
CA PRO A 874 27.20 -17.06 -11.85
C PRO A 874 27.34 -18.17 -12.90
N TYR A 875 27.52 -17.77 -14.16
CA TYR A 875 27.87 -18.67 -15.25
C TYR A 875 29.41 -18.82 -15.36
N PRO A 876 29.95 -19.89 -15.99
CA PRO A 876 29.26 -20.90 -16.82
C PRO A 876 28.24 -21.74 -16.03
N TYR A 877 27.18 -22.18 -16.72
CA TYR A 877 26.19 -23.06 -16.10
C TYR A 877 26.85 -24.40 -15.74
N ASN A 878 26.66 -24.86 -14.50
CA ASN A 878 27.10 -26.16 -14.06
C ASN A 878 26.02 -26.82 -13.20
N GLU A 879 25.43 -27.90 -13.69
CA GLU A 879 24.38 -28.62 -12.96
C GLU A 879 24.87 -29.23 -11.63
N THR A 880 26.16 -29.56 -11.53
CA THR A 880 26.72 -30.25 -10.36
C THR A 880 27.22 -29.31 -9.27
N ASP A 881 27.02 -28.00 -9.39
CA ASP A 881 27.51 -27.01 -8.42
C ASP A 881 26.56 -26.81 -7.22
N GLY A 882 25.58 -27.69 -7.06
CA GLY A 882 24.57 -27.61 -6.00
C GLY A 882 23.45 -26.62 -6.27
N ARG A 883 23.40 -25.93 -7.43
CA ARG A 883 22.32 -24.95 -7.71
C ARG A 883 20.92 -25.56 -7.65
N ASN A 884 20.77 -26.85 -7.90
CA ASN A 884 19.47 -27.53 -7.84
C ASN A 884 19.18 -28.14 -6.45
N ASP A 885 20.02 -27.87 -5.44
CA ASP A 885 19.77 -28.30 -4.06
C ASP A 885 18.68 -27.44 -3.41
N VAL A 886 17.59 -28.11 -3.03
CA VAL A 886 16.43 -27.49 -2.36
C VAL A 886 16.77 -26.96 -0.97
N ALA A 887 17.86 -27.45 -0.34
CA ALA A 887 18.31 -26.99 0.97
C ALA A 887 19.03 -25.63 0.92
N GLU A 888 19.51 -25.19 -0.26
CA GLU A 888 20.16 -23.88 -0.40
C GLU A 888 19.15 -22.74 -0.22
N LYS A 889 19.35 -21.91 0.81
CA LYS A 889 18.53 -20.73 1.12
C LYS A 889 19.11 -19.43 0.54
N VAL A 890 19.54 -19.48 -0.71
CA VAL A 890 19.99 -18.30 -1.46
C VAL A 890 18.92 -17.88 -2.46
N SER A 891 19.09 -16.71 -3.09
CA SER A 891 18.17 -16.25 -4.13
C SER A 891 18.00 -17.31 -5.21
N LYS A 892 16.76 -17.52 -5.66
CA LYS A 892 16.38 -18.49 -6.69
C LYS A 892 16.21 -17.79 -8.03
N VAL A 893 16.46 -18.53 -9.11
CA VAL A 893 16.33 -18.02 -10.47
C VAL A 893 14.86 -17.99 -10.87
N VAL A 894 14.44 -16.84 -11.36
CA VAL A 894 13.18 -16.65 -12.08
C VAL A 894 13.48 -16.48 -13.58
N ARG A 895 12.66 -17.09 -14.43
CA ARG A 895 12.79 -17.08 -15.89
C ARG A 895 11.50 -16.59 -16.56
N GLY A 896 11.58 -16.29 -17.85
CA GLY A 896 10.46 -15.75 -18.62
C GLY A 896 10.29 -14.25 -18.40
N GLY A 897 9.10 -13.74 -18.68
CA GLY A 897 8.72 -12.35 -18.42
C GLY A 897 7.23 -12.26 -18.15
N SER A 898 6.76 -11.13 -17.65
CA SER A 898 5.34 -10.91 -17.38
C SER A 898 4.72 -9.85 -18.28
N TRP A 899 3.41 -9.67 -18.14
CA TRP A 899 2.62 -8.54 -18.66
C TRP A 899 3.21 -7.14 -18.34
N TYR A 900 4.14 -7.05 -17.38
CA TYR A 900 4.80 -5.80 -16.98
C TYR A 900 6.24 -5.68 -17.52
N ASP A 901 6.83 -6.78 -17.98
CA ASP A 901 8.23 -6.83 -18.41
C ASP A 901 8.38 -6.50 -19.89
N ARG A 902 9.35 -5.65 -20.21
CA ARG A 902 9.69 -5.30 -21.59
C ARG A 902 10.28 -6.52 -22.33
N PRO A 903 10.13 -6.63 -23.66
CA PRO A 903 10.52 -7.84 -24.41
C PRO A 903 11.95 -8.33 -24.16
N HIS A 904 12.93 -7.44 -24.04
CA HIS A 904 14.33 -7.85 -23.77
C HIS A 904 14.53 -8.58 -22.43
N LYS A 905 13.57 -8.49 -21.50
CA LYS A 905 13.54 -9.21 -20.23
C LYS A 905 12.77 -10.53 -20.29
N ALA A 906 12.13 -10.84 -21.41
CA ALA A 906 11.33 -12.05 -21.58
C ALA A 906 11.97 -13.03 -22.58
N THR A 907 13.25 -12.81 -22.89
CA THR A 907 14.02 -13.70 -23.75
C THR A 907 14.26 -15.04 -23.07
N SER A 908 14.51 -16.08 -23.86
CA SER A 908 14.70 -17.46 -23.39
C SER A 908 15.80 -17.58 -22.32
N SER A 909 16.81 -16.70 -22.36
CA SER A 909 17.96 -16.72 -21.47
C SER A 909 17.90 -15.72 -20.32
N PHE A 910 16.95 -14.78 -20.31
CA PHE A 910 16.90 -13.74 -19.28
C PHE A 910 16.64 -14.35 -17.91
N ARG A 911 17.30 -13.81 -16.88
CA ARG A 911 17.29 -14.34 -15.52
C ARG A 911 16.94 -13.22 -14.54
N GLN A 912 16.15 -13.52 -13.53
CA GLN A 912 15.96 -12.66 -12.37
C GLN A 912 16.30 -13.42 -11.09
N ALA A 913 16.54 -12.70 -10.01
CA ALA A 913 16.94 -13.27 -8.73
C ALA A 913 16.07 -12.70 -7.60
N TYR A 914 15.44 -13.60 -6.85
CA TYR A 914 14.60 -13.25 -5.71
C TYR A 914 14.81 -14.23 -4.57
N ARG A 915 14.57 -13.78 -3.33
CA ARG A 915 14.72 -14.62 -2.14
C ARG A 915 13.67 -15.75 -2.17
N PRO A 916 13.97 -16.95 -1.62
CA PRO A 916 13.06 -18.10 -1.75
C PRO A 916 11.70 -17.89 -1.05
N TYR A 917 11.65 -17.06 -0.01
CA TYR A 917 10.44 -16.71 0.73
C TYR A 917 9.72 -15.46 0.17
N GLN A 918 10.30 -14.77 -0.83
CA GLN A 918 9.75 -13.52 -1.35
C GLN A 918 8.56 -13.80 -2.28
N LYS A 919 7.45 -13.10 -2.05
CA LYS A 919 6.26 -13.15 -2.90
C LYS A 919 6.30 -11.99 -3.90
N VAL A 920 6.52 -12.30 -5.17
CA VAL A 920 6.69 -11.28 -6.23
C VAL A 920 5.39 -11.08 -6.99
N PHE A 921 5.01 -9.84 -7.25
CA PHE A 921 3.69 -9.47 -7.79
C PHE A 921 3.38 -10.09 -9.16
N ASN A 922 4.40 -10.37 -9.96
CA ASN A 922 4.29 -10.86 -11.34
C ASN A 922 5.01 -12.19 -11.58
N VAL A 923 5.33 -12.95 -10.51
CA VAL A 923 6.00 -14.26 -10.62
C VAL A 923 5.05 -15.37 -10.16
N GLY A 924 4.83 -16.32 -11.06
CA GLY A 924 4.16 -17.60 -10.81
C GLY A 924 5.14 -18.77 -10.95
N PHE A 925 4.64 -19.92 -11.40
CA PHE A 925 5.48 -21.09 -11.65
C PHE A 925 4.75 -22.14 -12.52
N ARG A 926 5.54 -23.06 -13.08
CA ARG A 926 5.06 -24.32 -13.64
C ARG A 926 5.80 -25.49 -13.02
N VAL A 927 5.31 -26.71 -13.24
CA VAL A 927 5.84 -27.93 -12.64
C VAL A 927 6.49 -28.84 -13.67
N VAL A 928 7.42 -29.68 -13.22
CA VAL A 928 8.00 -30.81 -13.95
C VAL A 928 7.66 -32.09 -13.21
N MET A 929 7.17 -33.09 -13.94
CA MET A 929 7.02 -34.45 -13.43
C MET A 929 8.23 -35.29 -13.84
N ILE A 930 8.92 -35.84 -12.84
CA ILE A 930 10.06 -36.73 -13.02
C ILE A 930 9.51 -38.14 -13.26
N ASP A 931 9.84 -38.72 -14.41
CA ASP A 931 9.48 -40.09 -14.76
C ASP A 931 10.42 -41.04 -14.00
N ASN A 932 10.07 -41.37 -12.76
CA ASN A 932 10.69 -42.48 -12.07
C ASN A 932 10.17 -43.75 -12.75
N ALA A 933 10.99 -44.37 -13.60
CA ALA A 933 10.76 -45.73 -14.01
C ALA A 933 10.59 -46.57 -12.72
N LEU A 934 9.37 -47.08 -12.50
CA LEU A 934 9.06 -48.00 -11.43
C LEU A 934 9.94 -49.25 -11.49
#